data_AF-A0A0W0VYK2-F1
#
_entry.id   AF-A0A0W0VYK2-F1
#
_cell.length_a   1.000
_cell.length_b   1.000
_cell.length_c   1.000
_cell.angle_alpha   90.00
_cell.angle_beta   90.00
_cell.angle_gamma   90.00
#
_symmetry.space_group_name_H-M   'P 1'
#
loop_
_entity.id
_entity.type
_entity.pdbx_description
1 polymer ?
#
loop_
_entity_poly.entity_id
_entity_poly.type
_entity_poly.pdbx_seq_one_letter_code
_entity_poly.pdbx_strand_id
1 'polypeptide(L)'
;MRIPLTEPRSSRYLYINPNNNRVHLRVPFIAGQNISTDNTCKSNVELKAFFEDGAAYEELESYKSALEFDMSLLEEGTSLRQVKEERLAQINTYMEAVIAMRDSYGQSVIHFLTKPSNLYSIQLRPRVQDPYSVVVNPVFNVNRRNDGAGNPLSPLYNSMHRIFPEVTLARPDPRTQLIGCVLIALPEGAAFQDILRVLKEQCQTLFGIEIDVQNYFKRTLDGTVKQEINQAHINALMGFGGDATAKDYIEALLGVCAPDLSTLLQGSPFYLGTYTKKEEKAERLSILTQFYLGVMNVYCRAQGISDKNFGMILDASPQLSQELVETVSQALSAGDDVEEALCVFFNLHASKFGLSHSLSAEDKDAIQQKFETGFRTVTATKENPHMDDFMILDLDARGENAKFITHQGLICTDFANIVDPTCANQKYFEQIRKDAAIHPEVITPKNESVITEVDIEPEVLLDKLSDVQWERLPKEAKEACQALPGFQVRQILDDVAKGKQDEADAILKASSDIQALLRKSGKFTDYSGRTFHCTAYEYAYWAKDTHMCRMLERHMDEETKAHLLIQIEKIEEEGLTYQQHGKTLTHSKHFDLTPLIEALEHFVNNFDEWYSAKNWHEIDTAWMAVGKAQREVPAHVAQEYCRKDRSFEPKPSFKEGTFPRSLTFSNYWVTGTKKDSWFPLASASTSGLGFDFALIRGAGRAHVGRPLELVGRGRWSSIDLTAVRHLDEVRSAELTQLRENLSQQGRTMGMSV
;
A
#
# COMPACT_ATOMS: atom_id res chain seq x y z
N MET A 1 -24.32 7.74 -20.77
CA MET A 1 -24.03 8.27 -19.42
C MET A 1 -22.52 8.33 -19.21
N ARG A 2 -22.03 9.18 -18.30
CA ARG A 2 -20.60 9.38 -18.06
C ARG A 2 -20.13 8.54 -16.88
N ILE A 3 -19.19 7.63 -17.09
CA ILE A 3 -18.65 6.74 -16.07
C ILE A 3 -17.19 7.11 -15.78
N PRO A 4 -16.83 7.37 -14.51
CA PRO A 4 -15.45 7.58 -14.14
C PRO A 4 -14.66 6.27 -14.26
N LEU A 5 -13.52 6.36 -14.94
CA LEU A 5 -12.50 5.32 -14.97
C LEU A 5 -11.78 5.28 -13.62
N THR A 6 -11.40 4.08 -13.22
CA THR A 6 -10.87 3.75 -11.89
C THR A 6 -9.35 3.73 -11.82
N GLU A 7 -8.66 3.76 -12.96
CA GLU A 7 -7.21 3.88 -12.99
C GLU A 7 -6.73 5.10 -12.18
N PRO A 8 -5.89 4.89 -11.14
CA PRO A 8 -5.56 5.96 -10.21
C PRO A 8 -4.61 6.98 -10.85
N ARG A 9 -4.94 8.27 -10.68
CA ARG A 9 -4.07 9.39 -11.08
C ARG A 9 -2.84 9.56 -10.21
N SER A 10 -2.84 9.00 -9.01
CA SER A 10 -1.72 9.06 -8.07
C SER A 10 -1.61 7.67 -7.45
N SER A 11 -0.49 7.01 -7.70
CA SER A 11 -0.14 5.74 -7.07
C SER A 11 1.07 5.99 -6.18
N ARG A 12 1.23 5.20 -5.11
CA ARG A 12 2.32 5.41 -4.14
C ARG A 12 3.71 5.21 -4.77
N TYR A 13 3.84 4.23 -5.66
CA TYR A 13 5.13 3.82 -6.22
C TYR A 13 5.20 3.98 -7.73
N LEU A 14 4.09 4.27 -8.43
CA LEU A 14 4.08 4.26 -9.89
C LEU A 14 4.14 5.67 -10.46
N TYR A 15 5.06 5.85 -11.40
CA TYR A 15 5.11 7.00 -12.29
C TYR A 15 4.94 6.53 -13.74
N ILE A 16 4.11 7.24 -14.51
CA ILE A 16 3.92 6.95 -15.93
C ILE A 16 4.52 8.09 -16.73
N ASN A 17 5.47 7.77 -17.61
CA ASN A 17 6.04 8.74 -18.52
C ASN A 17 4.97 9.16 -19.55
N PRO A 18 4.53 10.43 -19.57
CA PRO A 18 3.44 10.88 -20.42
C PRO A 18 3.80 10.86 -21.91
N ASN A 19 5.09 10.85 -22.26
CA ASN A 19 5.54 10.93 -23.66
C ASN A 19 5.50 9.58 -24.38
N ASN A 20 5.56 8.47 -23.65
CA ASN A 20 5.73 7.14 -24.25
C ASN A 20 5.02 6.01 -23.50
N ASN A 21 4.16 6.34 -22.54
CA ASN A 21 3.34 5.38 -21.79
C ASN A 21 4.15 4.34 -20.98
N ARG A 22 5.43 4.63 -20.66
CA ARG A 22 6.27 3.74 -19.86
C ARG A 22 5.98 3.86 -18.38
N VAL A 23 5.77 2.72 -17.74
CA VAL A 23 5.55 2.60 -16.30
C VAL A 23 6.90 2.49 -15.61
N HIS A 24 7.12 3.30 -14.59
CA HIS A 24 8.28 3.26 -13.71
C HIS A 24 7.83 2.92 -12.29
N LEU A 25 8.33 1.81 -11.76
CA LEU A 25 8.15 1.44 -10.37
C LEU A 25 9.25 2.07 -9.51
N ARG A 26 8.88 2.93 -8.57
CA ARG A 26 9.79 3.68 -7.69
C ARG A 26 10.00 2.89 -6.40
N VAL A 27 11.23 2.44 -6.18
CA VAL A 27 11.63 1.72 -4.97
C VAL A 27 12.07 2.75 -3.93
N PRO A 28 11.37 2.86 -2.80
CA PRO A 28 11.75 3.78 -1.74
C PRO A 28 12.92 3.21 -0.95
N PHE A 29 14.01 3.96 -0.89
CA PHE A 29 15.18 3.58 -0.08
C PHE A 29 15.03 4.09 1.34
N ILE A 30 14.64 5.36 1.48
CA ILE A 30 14.55 6.01 2.78
C ILE A 30 13.59 7.20 2.72
N ALA A 31 12.92 7.48 3.84
CA ALA A 31 12.11 8.68 3.96
C ALA A 31 12.99 9.94 3.88
N GLY A 32 12.52 10.97 3.18
CA GLY A 32 13.26 12.21 2.98
C GLY A 32 13.08 12.80 1.58
N GLN A 33 13.50 14.06 1.42
CA GLN A 33 13.49 14.74 0.13
C GLN A 33 14.91 14.97 -0.38
N ASN A 34 15.67 15.80 0.33
CA ASN A 34 17.07 16.14 0.07
C ASN A 34 18.02 15.48 1.07
N ILE A 35 17.54 15.13 2.25
CA ILE A 35 18.25 14.38 3.27
C ILE A 35 17.30 13.35 3.89
N SER A 36 17.86 12.21 4.31
CA SER A 36 17.08 11.17 4.97
C SER A 36 16.57 11.65 6.34
N THR A 37 15.28 11.40 6.61
CA THR A 37 14.65 11.65 7.92
C THR A 37 14.65 10.41 8.80
N ASP A 38 14.63 9.23 8.19
CA ASP A 38 14.95 7.97 8.84
C ASP A 38 16.47 7.72 8.77
N ASN A 39 17.00 7.02 9.77
CA ASN A 39 18.39 6.58 9.83
C ASN A 39 18.50 5.35 10.74
N THR A 40 19.72 4.82 10.92
CA THR A 40 20.02 3.76 11.89
C THR A 40 19.05 2.56 11.80
N CYS A 41 18.35 2.22 12.88
CA CYS A 41 17.39 1.12 12.96
C CYS A 41 16.15 1.27 12.06
N LYS A 42 15.87 2.48 11.54
CA LYS A 42 14.76 2.75 10.61
C LYS A 42 15.19 2.80 9.14
N SER A 43 16.48 2.68 8.85
CA SER A 43 17.02 2.80 7.49
C SER A 43 16.46 1.79 6.48
N ASN A 44 15.87 0.68 6.93
CA ASN A 44 15.31 -0.36 6.06
C ASN A 44 13.77 -0.41 6.05
N VAL A 45 13.07 0.47 6.78
CA VAL A 45 11.62 0.38 6.98
C VAL A 45 10.87 0.46 5.64
N GLU A 46 11.24 1.42 4.79
CA GLU A 46 10.57 1.60 3.49
C GLU A 46 10.85 0.45 2.51
N LEU A 47 12.09 -0.06 2.48
CA LEU A 47 12.46 -1.20 1.65
C LEU A 47 11.75 -2.48 2.11
N LYS A 48 11.66 -2.70 3.41
CA LYS A 48 10.94 -3.83 4.00
C LYS A 48 9.44 -3.76 3.67
N ALA A 49 8.84 -2.59 3.83
CA ALA A 49 7.44 -2.37 3.49
C ALA A 49 7.18 -2.66 2.00
N PHE A 50 8.08 -2.19 1.13
CA PHE A 50 7.97 -2.38 -0.31
C PHE A 50 8.08 -3.85 -0.73
N PHE A 51 9.07 -4.59 -0.23
CA PHE A 51 9.36 -5.98 -0.64
C PHE A 51 8.73 -7.03 0.28
N GLU A 52 9.10 -7.07 1.55
CA GLU A 52 8.76 -8.16 2.48
C GLU A 52 7.28 -8.11 2.88
N ASP A 53 6.81 -6.93 3.29
CA ASP A 53 5.44 -6.72 3.74
C ASP A 53 4.45 -6.65 2.56
N GLY A 54 4.96 -6.60 1.31
CA GLY A 54 4.16 -6.77 0.09
C GLY A 54 3.50 -5.49 -0.45
N ALA A 55 3.81 -4.31 0.09
CA ALA A 55 3.12 -3.07 -0.29
C ALA A 55 3.24 -2.75 -1.79
N ALA A 56 4.38 -3.04 -2.42
CA ALA A 56 4.54 -2.83 -3.86
C ALA A 56 3.65 -3.77 -4.68
N TYR A 57 3.52 -5.02 -4.24
CA TYR A 57 2.70 -6.01 -4.92
C TYR A 57 1.21 -5.66 -4.82
N GLU A 58 0.75 -5.29 -3.62
CA GLU A 58 -0.64 -4.86 -3.38
C GLU A 58 -1.00 -3.62 -4.22
N GLU A 59 -0.09 -2.63 -4.30
CA GLU A 59 -0.28 -1.45 -5.12
C GLU A 59 -0.37 -1.80 -6.63
N LEU A 60 0.51 -2.67 -7.12
CA LEU A 60 0.49 -3.15 -8.50
C LEU A 60 -0.76 -3.97 -8.81
N GLU A 61 -1.21 -4.82 -7.90
CA GLU A 61 -2.42 -5.64 -8.03
C GLU A 61 -3.67 -4.76 -8.06
N SER A 62 -3.75 -3.76 -7.18
CA SER A 62 -4.82 -2.76 -7.18
C SER A 62 -4.86 -1.99 -8.50
N TYR A 63 -3.70 -1.55 -8.99
CA TYR A 63 -3.58 -0.85 -10.28
C TYR A 63 -4.01 -1.74 -11.46
N LYS A 64 -3.57 -3.00 -11.46
CA LYS A 64 -3.99 -4.01 -12.45
C LYS A 64 -5.50 -4.19 -12.45
N SER A 65 -6.10 -4.35 -11.28
CA SER A 65 -7.55 -4.51 -11.11
C SER A 65 -8.32 -3.27 -11.61
N ALA A 66 -7.77 -2.07 -11.43
CA ALA A 66 -8.32 -0.83 -11.99
C ALA A 66 -8.25 -0.82 -13.54
N LEU A 67 -7.10 -1.17 -14.11
CA LEU A 67 -6.94 -1.28 -15.58
C LEU A 67 -7.90 -2.30 -16.19
N GLU A 68 -8.02 -3.50 -15.61
CA GLU A 68 -8.91 -4.57 -16.07
C GLU A 68 -10.38 -4.14 -16.06
N PHE A 69 -10.81 -3.42 -15.01
CA PHE A 69 -12.15 -2.86 -14.97
C PHE A 69 -12.35 -1.77 -16.03
N ASP A 70 -11.44 -0.82 -16.15
CA ASP A 70 -11.54 0.24 -17.14
C ASP A 70 -11.60 -0.32 -18.56
N MET A 71 -10.78 -1.31 -18.89
CA MET A 71 -10.79 -1.96 -20.21
C MET A 71 -12.10 -2.70 -20.49
N SER A 72 -12.78 -3.21 -19.46
CA SER A 72 -14.11 -3.84 -19.62
C SER A 72 -15.20 -2.86 -20.04
N LEU A 73 -15.00 -1.57 -19.77
CA LEU A 73 -15.87 -0.48 -20.19
C LEU A 73 -15.56 -0.01 -21.63
N LEU A 74 -14.34 -0.25 -22.11
CA LEU A 74 -13.87 0.26 -23.40
C LEU A 74 -14.07 -0.74 -24.55
N GLU A 75 -14.40 -0.22 -25.73
CA GLU A 75 -14.48 -1.03 -26.95
C GLU A 75 -13.11 -1.53 -27.40
N GLU A 76 -13.10 -2.73 -27.97
CA GLU A 76 -11.90 -3.33 -28.56
C GLU A 76 -11.35 -2.46 -29.68
N GLY A 77 -10.03 -2.30 -29.73
CA GLY A 77 -9.33 -1.51 -30.76
C GLY A 77 -9.34 0.00 -30.55
N THR A 78 -9.98 0.53 -29.49
CA THR A 78 -9.86 1.96 -29.16
C THR A 78 -8.44 2.30 -28.70
N SER A 79 -7.94 3.49 -29.07
CA SER A 79 -6.59 3.94 -28.70
C SER A 79 -6.40 3.99 -27.18
N LEU A 80 -7.43 4.42 -26.43
CA LEU A 80 -7.41 4.42 -24.97
C LEU A 80 -7.29 3.01 -24.38
N ARG A 81 -7.98 2.01 -24.97
CA ARG A 81 -7.85 0.62 -24.52
C ARG A 81 -6.45 0.08 -24.81
N GLN A 82 -5.89 0.33 -25.99
CA GLN A 82 -4.52 -0.09 -26.34
C GLN A 82 -3.49 0.47 -25.34
N VAL A 83 -3.58 1.76 -25.01
CA VAL A 83 -2.69 2.40 -24.02
C VAL A 83 -2.83 1.78 -22.62
N LYS A 84 -4.03 1.33 -22.23
CA LYS A 84 -4.25 0.59 -20.96
C LYS A 84 -3.74 -0.85 -21.03
N GLU A 85 -3.88 -1.53 -22.16
CA GLU A 85 -3.35 -2.89 -22.39
C GLU A 85 -1.82 -2.91 -22.32
N GLU A 86 -1.15 -1.94 -22.95
CA GLU A 86 0.29 -1.74 -22.86
C GLU A 86 0.76 -1.53 -21.42
N ARG A 87 0.03 -0.73 -20.63
CA ARG A 87 0.36 -0.53 -19.21
C ARG A 87 0.12 -1.78 -18.39
N LEU A 88 -0.97 -2.50 -18.64
CA LEU A 88 -1.24 -3.77 -17.96
C LEU A 88 -0.10 -4.78 -18.19
N ALA A 89 0.42 -4.88 -19.41
CA ALA A 89 1.56 -5.75 -19.72
C ALA A 89 2.83 -5.35 -18.92
N GLN A 90 3.10 -4.06 -18.80
CA GLN A 90 4.22 -3.54 -18.00
C GLN A 90 4.01 -3.80 -16.50
N ILE A 91 2.80 -3.60 -15.97
CA ILE A 91 2.45 -3.89 -14.57
C ILE A 91 2.66 -5.37 -14.25
N ASN A 92 2.18 -6.29 -15.10
CA ASN A 92 2.40 -7.72 -14.91
C ASN A 92 3.91 -8.06 -14.89
N THR A 93 4.71 -7.42 -15.75
CA THR A 93 6.18 -7.58 -15.76
C THR A 93 6.81 -7.18 -14.43
N TYR A 94 6.36 -6.07 -13.83
CA TYR A 94 6.81 -5.64 -12.51
C TYR A 94 6.36 -6.58 -11.39
N MET A 95 5.11 -7.05 -11.41
CA MET A 95 4.58 -7.98 -10.40
C MET A 95 5.42 -9.26 -10.32
N GLU A 96 5.78 -9.84 -11.46
CA GLU A 96 6.66 -11.02 -11.53
C GLU A 96 8.04 -10.75 -10.89
N ALA A 97 8.65 -9.61 -11.23
CA ALA A 97 9.97 -9.24 -10.73
C ALA A 97 9.98 -8.92 -9.23
N VAL A 98 8.94 -8.23 -8.72
CA VAL A 98 8.80 -7.94 -7.29
C VAL A 98 8.67 -9.22 -6.48
N ILE A 99 7.86 -10.19 -6.94
CA ILE A 99 7.75 -11.51 -6.29
C ILE A 99 9.11 -12.22 -6.27
N ALA A 100 9.82 -12.23 -7.40
CA ALA A 100 11.11 -12.92 -7.52
C ALA A 100 12.19 -12.35 -6.59
N MET A 101 12.10 -11.07 -6.25
CA MET A 101 13.06 -10.37 -5.39
C MET A 101 12.67 -10.31 -3.90
N ARG A 102 11.45 -10.75 -3.53
CA ARG A 102 10.88 -10.57 -2.19
C ARG A 102 11.83 -10.97 -1.06
N ASP A 103 12.50 -12.11 -1.20
CA ASP A 103 13.37 -12.68 -0.16
C ASP A 103 14.88 -12.46 -0.41
N SER A 104 15.25 -11.73 -1.46
CA SER A 104 16.65 -11.62 -1.94
C SER A 104 17.12 -10.20 -2.26
N TYR A 105 16.24 -9.19 -2.19
CA TYR A 105 16.53 -7.81 -2.60
C TYR A 105 17.71 -7.16 -1.86
N GLY A 106 18.01 -7.57 -0.63
CA GLY A 106 19.05 -6.94 0.20
C GLY A 106 20.44 -6.92 -0.45
N GLN A 107 20.85 -7.99 -1.14
CA GLN A 107 22.14 -8.03 -1.84
C GLN A 107 22.17 -7.08 -3.04
N SER A 108 21.08 -7.03 -3.80
CA SER A 108 20.95 -6.12 -4.95
C SER A 108 20.97 -4.65 -4.53
N VAL A 109 20.31 -4.32 -3.40
CA VAL A 109 20.33 -2.98 -2.80
C VAL A 109 21.73 -2.58 -2.34
N ILE A 110 22.42 -3.45 -1.58
CA ILE A 110 23.79 -3.17 -1.12
C ILE A 110 24.73 -3.00 -2.30
N HIS A 111 24.68 -3.91 -3.28
CA HIS A 111 25.48 -3.82 -4.49
C HIS A 111 25.21 -2.52 -5.26
N PHE A 112 23.95 -2.09 -5.33
CA PHE A 112 23.60 -0.82 -5.96
C PHE A 112 24.18 0.39 -5.23
N LEU A 113 24.09 0.44 -3.89
CA LEU A 113 24.66 1.52 -3.08
C LEU A 113 26.19 1.61 -3.17
N THR A 114 26.89 0.54 -3.55
CA THR A 114 28.34 0.61 -3.78
C THR A 114 28.72 1.32 -5.08
N LYS A 115 27.78 1.55 -6.00
CA LYS A 115 28.03 2.20 -7.28
C LYS A 115 27.93 3.73 -7.14
N PRO A 116 28.68 4.50 -7.95
CA PRO A 116 28.53 5.94 -8.00
C PRO A 116 27.08 6.34 -8.32
N SER A 117 26.56 7.30 -7.56
CA SER A 117 25.23 7.89 -7.75
C SER A 117 25.21 9.30 -7.16
N ASN A 118 24.05 9.95 -7.24
CA ASN A 118 23.75 11.22 -6.60
C ASN A 118 23.25 11.10 -5.16
N LEU A 119 23.28 9.91 -4.55
CA LEU A 119 22.95 9.71 -3.14
C LEU A 119 24.22 9.40 -2.35
N TYR A 120 24.52 10.23 -1.35
CA TYR A 120 25.75 10.17 -0.59
C TYR A 120 25.48 9.91 0.89
N SER A 121 26.16 8.94 1.47
CA SER A 121 26.07 8.66 2.90
C SER A 121 27.12 9.46 3.68
N ILE A 122 26.73 9.97 4.85
CA ILE A 122 27.65 10.52 5.86
C ILE A 122 27.48 9.75 7.17
N GLN A 123 28.55 9.63 7.93
CA GLN A 123 28.54 8.94 9.22
C GLN A 123 29.30 9.75 10.27
N LEU A 124 28.57 10.19 11.29
CA LEU A 124 29.08 11.02 12.37
C LEU A 124 29.40 10.17 13.59
N ARG A 125 29.95 10.81 14.61
CA ARG A 125 30.25 10.20 15.90
C ARG A 125 29.63 11.01 17.03
N PRO A 126 28.37 10.74 17.41
CA PRO A 126 27.82 11.22 18.67
C PRO A 126 28.52 10.58 19.88
N ARG A 127 28.34 11.18 21.06
CA ARG A 127 28.81 10.60 22.33
C ARG A 127 28.15 9.25 22.60
N VAL A 128 26.84 9.18 22.42
CA VAL A 128 26.04 7.94 22.51
C VAL A 128 25.79 7.48 21.10
N GLN A 129 26.49 6.43 20.68
CA GLN A 129 26.43 5.91 19.32
C GLN A 129 25.36 4.83 19.19
N ASP A 130 24.64 4.86 18.08
CA ASP A 130 23.73 3.78 17.71
C ASP A 130 24.50 2.64 17.01
N PRO A 131 24.44 1.40 17.55
CA PRO A 131 25.09 0.23 16.94
C PRO A 131 24.49 -0.18 15.58
N TYR A 132 23.28 0.27 15.23
CA TYR A 132 22.61 -0.01 13.95
C TYR A 132 23.00 0.95 12.83
N SER A 133 23.89 1.90 13.08
CA SER A 133 24.41 2.79 12.06
C SER A 133 25.41 2.07 11.14
N VAL A 134 24.88 1.49 10.07
CA VAL A 134 25.63 0.74 9.06
C VAL A 134 25.53 1.47 7.72
N VAL A 135 26.56 2.25 7.38
CA VAL A 135 26.63 3.00 6.11
C VAL A 135 27.47 2.27 5.08
N VAL A 136 27.09 2.40 3.80
CA VAL A 136 27.86 1.87 2.66
C VAL A 136 28.64 3.02 2.01
N ASN A 137 29.96 2.86 1.87
CA ASN A 137 30.86 3.81 1.20
C ASN A 137 30.61 5.30 1.54
N PRO A 138 30.69 5.71 2.82
CA PRO A 138 30.37 7.07 3.21
C PRO A 138 31.36 8.07 2.60
N VAL A 139 30.83 9.18 2.09
CA VAL A 139 31.63 10.30 1.57
C VAL A 139 32.37 11.02 2.71
N PHE A 140 31.74 11.09 3.87
CA PHE A 140 32.32 11.58 5.11
C PHE A 140 32.12 10.56 6.22
N ASN A 141 33.20 10.16 6.89
CA ASN A 141 33.09 9.43 8.15
C ASN A 141 34.26 9.71 9.09
N VAL A 142 33.98 9.55 10.38
CA VAL A 142 34.95 9.65 11.47
C VAL A 142 35.08 8.31 12.20
N ASN A 143 36.17 8.12 12.92
CA ASN A 143 36.48 6.90 13.66
C ASN A 143 35.56 6.76 14.89
N ARG A 144 34.65 5.80 14.78
CA ARG A 144 33.63 5.52 15.80
C ARG A 144 34.08 4.57 16.90
N ARG A 145 35.27 3.98 16.78
CA ARG A 145 35.78 3.00 17.73
C ARG A 145 36.27 3.65 19.01
N ASN A 146 36.28 2.85 20.07
CA ASN A 146 36.90 3.16 21.34
C ASN A 146 38.07 2.20 21.61
N ASP A 147 39.02 2.60 22.44
CA ASP A 147 40.05 1.72 22.98
C ASP A 147 39.47 0.71 24.00
N GLY A 148 40.31 -0.19 24.52
CA GLY A 148 39.88 -1.17 25.53
C GLY A 148 39.41 -0.58 26.87
N ALA A 149 39.69 0.70 27.13
CA ALA A 149 39.22 1.43 28.31
C ALA A 149 37.93 2.24 28.02
N GLY A 150 37.42 2.21 26.79
CA GLY A 150 36.24 2.95 26.36
C GLY A 150 36.52 4.37 25.91
N ASN A 151 37.78 4.80 25.79
CA ASN A 151 38.11 6.14 25.29
C ASN A 151 37.93 6.21 23.78
N PRO A 152 37.37 7.30 23.23
CA PRO A 152 37.22 7.47 21.78
C PRO A 152 38.57 7.47 21.05
N LEU A 153 38.63 6.80 19.91
CA LEU A 153 39.82 6.76 19.05
C LEU A 153 39.85 7.82 17.95
N SER A 154 38.82 8.67 17.82
CA SER A 154 38.79 9.77 16.84
C SER A 154 39.49 11.01 17.40
N PRO A 155 40.63 11.45 16.81
CA PRO A 155 41.27 12.71 17.19
C PRO A 155 40.38 13.94 16.98
N LEU A 156 39.52 13.94 15.96
CA LEU A 156 38.60 15.04 15.72
C LEU A 156 37.58 15.15 16.86
N TYR A 157 36.89 14.05 17.20
CA TYR A 157 35.95 13.99 18.31
C TYR A 157 36.61 14.38 19.64
N ASN A 158 37.79 13.83 19.94
CA ASN A 158 38.52 14.14 21.17
C ASN A 158 38.90 15.63 21.27
N SER A 159 39.28 16.25 20.15
CA SER A 159 39.60 17.69 20.12
C SER A 159 38.36 18.54 20.39
N MET A 160 37.22 18.22 19.76
CA MET A 160 35.94 18.90 19.99
C MET A 160 35.50 18.80 21.46
N HIS A 161 35.53 17.61 22.05
CA HIS A 161 35.13 17.39 23.44
C HIS A 161 36.12 17.95 24.48
N ARG A 162 37.33 18.33 24.06
CA ARG A 162 38.30 19.04 24.92
C ARG A 162 38.13 20.56 24.84
N ILE A 163 37.87 21.11 23.66
CA ILE A 163 37.88 22.57 23.43
C ILE A 163 36.48 23.19 23.60
N PHE A 164 35.45 22.59 23.00
CA PHE A 164 34.08 23.15 23.03
C PHE A 164 33.45 23.32 24.42
N PRO A 165 33.74 22.52 25.46
CA PRO A 165 33.29 22.80 26.83
C PRO A 165 33.63 24.21 27.33
N GLU A 166 34.74 24.78 26.88
CA GLU A 166 35.29 26.06 27.35
C GLU A 166 34.96 27.23 26.42
N VAL A 167 34.36 26.98 25.24
CA VAL A 167 33.94 28.03 24.31
C VAL A 167 32.91 28.94 24.96
N THR A 168 33.12 30.25 24.86
CA THR A 168 32.11 31.26 25.21
C THR A 168 31.43 31.70 23.92
N LEU A 169 30.11 31.61 23.83
CA LEU A 169 29.41 32.08 22.64
C LEU A 169 29.24 33.59 22.74
N ALA A 170 29.88 34.34 21.84
CA ALA A 170 29.79 35.80 21.83
C ALA A 170 28.41 36.31 21.39
N ARG A 171 27.68 35.51 20.60
CA ARG A 171 26.31 35.81 20.20
C ARG A 171 25.33 34.99 21.06
N PRO A 172 24.34 35.64 21.70
CA PRO A 172 23.24 34.90 22.31
C PRO A 172 22.42 34.20 21.23
N ASP A 173 21.73 33.12 21.58
CA ASP A 173 20.79 32.51 20.65
C ASP A 173 19.68 33.50 20.26
N PRO A 174 19.08 33.38 19.06
CA PRO A 174 18.13 34.37 18.57
C PRO A 174 16.93 34.60 19.49
N ARG A 175 16.49 33.59 20.26
CA ARG A 175 15.40 33.73 21.24
C ARG A 175 15.85 34.57 22.43
N THR A 176 17.02 34.31 22.99
CA THR A 176 17.59 35.13 24.08
C THR A 176 17.87 36.56 23.61
N GLN A 177 18.37 36.74 22.38
CA GLN A 177 18.56 38.05 21.77
C GLN A 177 17.23 38.82 21.69
N LEU A 178 16.17 38.18 21.17
CA LEU A 178 14.85 38.76 21.06
C LEU A 178 14.30 39.18 22.43
N ILE A 179 14.34 38.28 23.41
CA ILE A 179 13.86 38.56 24.77
C ILE A 179 14.62 39.76 25.36
N GLY A 180 15.95 39.80 25.19
CA GLY A 180 16.78 40.91 25.65
C GLY A 180 16.42 42.23 24.98
N CYS A 181 16.29 42.26 23.65
CA CYS A 181 15.91 43.45 22.90
C CYS A 181 14.50 43.95 23.26
N VAL A 182 13.55 43.04 23.47
CA VAL A 182 12.20 43.39 23.93
C VAL A 182 12.27 44.01 25.32
N LEU A 183 12.96 43.38 26.28
CA LEU A 183 13.10 43.91 27.64
C LEU A 183 13.75 45.30 27.67
N ILE A 184 14.77 45.54 26.83
CA ILE A 184 15.44 46.85 26.72
C ILE A 184 14.51 47.91 26.12
N ALA A 185 13.65 47.52 25.17
CA ALA A 185 12.75 48.43 24.48
C ALA A 185 11.43 48.70 25.25
N LEU A 186 11.18 48.01 26.36
CA LEU A 186 9.97 48.21 27.16
C LEU A 186 10.05 49.50 28.01
N PRO A 187 8.95 50.26 28.10
CA PRO A 187 8.87 51.40 29.02
C PRO A 187 8.84 50.93 30.49
N GLU A 188 9.28 51.80 31.39
CA GLU A 188 9.22 51.53 32.84
C GLU A 188 7.75 51.36 33.28
N GLY A 189 7.42 50.23 33.93
CA GLY A 189 6.05 49.89 34.29
C GLY A 189 5.17 49.39 33.12
N ALA A 190 5.77 48.89 32.04
CA ALA A 190 5.08 48.37 30.86
C ALA A 190 3.87 47.48 31.18
N ALA A 191 2.73 47.79 30.56
CA ALA A 191 1.54 46.95 30.61
C ALA A 191 1.64 45.79 29.60
N PHE A 192 0.76 44.80 29.72
CA PHE A 192 0.71 43.65 28.81
C PHE A 192 0.61 44.04 27.32
N GLN A 193 -0.10 45.12 27.00
CA GLN A 193 -0.21 45.63 25.63
C GLN A 193 1.11 46.22 25.09
N ASP A 194 1.92 46.82 25.96
CA ASP A 194 3.25 47.29 25.59
C ASP A 194 4.16 46.11 25.24
N ILE A 195 4.05 45.01 25.99
CA ILE A 195 4.79 43.76 25.72
C ILE A 195 4.40 43.17 24.36
N LEU A 196 3.11 43.06 24.05
CA LEU A 196 2.64 42.55 22.75
C LEU A 196 3.17 43.40 21.58
N ARG A 197 3.08 44.73 21.71
CA ARG A 197 3.51 45.67 20.68
C ARG A 197 5.01 45.58 20.44
N VAL A 198 5.81 45.70 21.52
CA VAL A 198 7.28 45.67 21.42
C VAL A 198 7.77 44.31 20.94
N LEU A 199 7.14 43.20 21.37
CA LEU A 199 7.47 41.87 20.87
C LEU A 199 7.24 41.76 19.35
N LYS A 200 6.10 42.25 18.84
CA LYS A 200 5.83 42.27 17.39
C LYS A 200 6.87 43.12 16.64
N GLU A 201 7.15 44.32 17.13
CA GLU A 201 8.13 45.25 16.52
C GLU A 201 9.54 44.64 16.48
N GLN A 202 9.98 44.00 17.56
CA GLN A 202 11.31 43.39 17.64
C GLN A 202 11.43 42.11 16.80
N CYS A 203 10.39 41.28 16.70
CA CYS A 203 10.38 40.15 15.76
C CYS A 203 10.56 40.61 14.31
N GLN A 204 9.85 41.66 13.91
CA GLN A 204 9.98 42.23 12.57
C GLN A 204 11.34 42.89 12.36
N THR A 205 11.86 43.61 13.34
CA THR A 205 13.11 44.37 13.22
C THR A 205 14.34 43.47 13.21
N LEU A 206 14.39 42.47 14.08
CA LEU A 206 15.56 41.59 14.22
C LEU A 206 15.59 40.49 13.17
N PHE A 207 14.42 39.99 12.75
CA PHE A 207 14.34 38.78 11.92
C PHE A 207 13.49 38.94 10.66
N GLY A 208 12.82 40.09 10.45
CA GLY A 208 11.88 40.27 9.34
C GLY A 208 10.62 39.41 9.45
N ILE A 209 10.32 38.86 10.63
CA ILE A 209 9.21 37.93 10.86
C ILE A 209 8.00 38.69 11.43
N GLU A 210 6.87 38.62 10.73
CA GLU A 210 5.60 39.10 11.27
C GLU A 210 4.92 38.01 12.09
N ILE A 211 4.56 38.34 13.34
CA ILE A 211 3.83 37.44 14.24
C ILE A 211 2.42 37.96 14.52
N ASP A 212 1.43 37.06 14.57
CA ASP A 212 0.07 37.39 15.00
C ASP A 212 0.00 37.38 16.53
N VAL A 213 0.01 38.57 17.10
CA VAL A 213 -0.10 38.80 18.55
C VAL A 213 -1.54 39.05 19.01
N GLN A 214 -2.51 39.00 18.09
CA GLN A 214 -3.93 39.23 18.39
C GLN A 214 -4.72 37.93 18.49
N ASN A 215 -4.34 36.90 17.73
CA ASN A 215 -5.10 35.66 17.63
C ASN A 215 -4.25 34.41 17.89
N TYR A 216 -4.79 33.53 18.73
CA TYR A 216 -4.31 32.17 18.94
C TYR A 216 -5.32 31.17 18.38
N PHE A 217 -4.84 30.13 17.70
CA PHE A 217 -5.68 29.09 17.09
C PHE A 217 -5.60 27.80 17.90
N LYS A 218 -6.64 27.49 18.67
CA LYS A 218 -6.72 26.28 19.48
C LYS A 218 -7.31 25.12 18.66
N ARG A 219 -6.60 24.00 18.58
CA ARG A 219 -7.19 22.75 18.09
C ARG A 219 -8.16 22.17 19.13
N THR A 220 -9.36 21.87 18.69
CA THR A 220 -10.43 21.20 19.44
C THR A 220 -10.85 19.94 18.68
N LEU A 221 -11.63 19.07 19.31
CA LEU A 221 -12.17 17.85 18.68
C LEU A 221 -13.01 18.16 17.42
N ASP A 222 -13.58 19.37 17.34
CA ASP A 222 -14.47 19.80 16.25
C ASP A 222 -13.77 20.74 15.23
N GLY A 223 -12.44 20.89 15.31
CA GLY A 223 -11.64 21.74 14.41
C GLY A 223 -10.84 22.82 15.14
N THR A 224 -10.46 23.88 14.43
CA THR A 224 -9.61 24.96 14.96
C THR A 224 -10.45 26.18 15.36
N VAL A 225 -10.40 26.57 16.63
CA VAL A 225 -11.11 27.74 17.17
C VAL A 225 -10.15 28.91 17.31
N LYS A 226 -10.54 30.06 16.76
CA LYS A 226 -9.81 31.32 16.87
C LYS A 226 -10.13 31.99 18.22
N GLN A 227 -9.10 32.31 19.01
CA GLN A 227 -9.22 32.91 20.34
C GLN A 227 -8.35 34.17 20.44
N GLU A 228 -8.89 35.22 21.05
CA GLU A 228 -8.18 36.50 21.23
C GLU A 228 -7.14 36.41 22.36
N ILE A 229 -5.98 37.02 22.16
CA ILE A 229 -4.89 37.05 23.14
C ILE A 229 -5.05 38.28 24.05
N ASN A 230 -5.32 38.05 25.33
CA ASN A 230 -5.32 39.09 26.37
C ASN A 230 -4.66 38.60 27.67
N GLN A 231 -4.37 39.52 28.59
CA GLN A 231 -3.62 39.21 29.81
C GLN A 231 -4.33 38.16 30.69
N ALA A 232 -5.66 38.23 30.81
CA ALA A 232 -6.43 37.25 31.58
C ALA A 232 -6.33 35.85 30.98
N HIS A 233 -6.35 35.75 29.65
CA HIS A 233 -6.18 34.49 28.94
C HIS A 233 -4.79 33.89 29.17
N ILE A 234 -3.72 34.67 29.02
CA ILE A 234 -2.35 34.19 29.26
C ILE A 234 -2.14 33.82 30.74
N ASN A 235 -2.68 34.60 31.68
CA ASN A 235 -2.61 34.27 33.11
C ASN A 235 -3.29 32.94 33.41
N ALA A 236 -4.48 32.69 32.85
CA ALA A 236 -5.17 31.42 33.02
C ALA A 236 -4.42 30.25 32.37
N LEU A 237 -3.81 30.47 31.20
CA LEU A 237 -3.06 29.45 30.46
C LEU A 237 -1.77 29.05 31.17
N MET A 238 -1.02 30.03 31.68
CA MET A 238 0.29 29.83 32.30
C MET A 238 0.25 29.69 33.82
N GLY A 239 -0.89 29.98 34.44
CA GLY A 239 -1.04 30.01 35.90
C GLY A 239 -0.36 31.22 36.56
N PHE A 240 -0.21 32.33 35.84
CA PHE A 240 0.47 33.53 36.37
C PHE A 240 -0.34 34.24 37.45
N GLY A 241 0.35 34.61 38.53
CA GLY A 241 -0.14 35.45 39.62
C GLY A 241 0.29 36.91 39.49
N GLY A 242 0.10 37.69 40.56
CA GLY A 242 0.48 39.11 40.61
C GLY A 242 1.99 39.39 40.64
N ASP A 243 2.81 38.33 40.67
CA ASP A 243 4.27 38.33 40.70
C ASP A 243 4.92 38.07 39.33
N ALA A 244 4.12 37.80 38.29
CA ALA A 244 4.64 37.55 36.94
C ALA A 244 5.36 38.78 36.37
N THR A 245 6.57 38.56 35.87
CA THR A 245 7.44 39.60 35.31
C THR A 245 7.16 39.83 33.83
N ALA A 246 7.65 40.95 33.29
CA ALA A 246 7.59 41.21 31.85
C ALA A 246 8.27 40.07 31.04
N LYS A 247 9.35 39.48 31.57
CA LYS A 247 10.02 38.34 30.95
C LYS A 247 9.12 37.11 30.87
N ASP A 248 8.38 36.79 31.94
CA ASP A 248 7.46 35.65 31.97
C ASP A 248 6.36 35.81 30.91
N TYR A 249 5.84 37.03 30.75
CA TYR A 249 4.87 37.34 29.69
C TYR A 249 5.46 37.23 28.28
N ILE A 250 6.68 37.71 28.05
CA ILE A 250 7.35 37.58 26.74
C ILE A 250 7.53 36.09 26.39
N GLU A 251 8.01 35.28 27.33
CA GLU A 251 8.23 33.84 27.10
C GLU A 251 6.91 33.10 26.80
N ALA A 252 5.84 33.43 27.51
CA ALA A 252 4.50 32.88 27.27
C ALA A 252 3.97 33.29 25.89
N LEU A 253 4.08 34.57 25.54
CA LEU A 253 3.62 35.08 24.24
C LEU A 253 4.41 34.49 23.08
N LEU A 254 5.71 34.27 23.24
CA LEU A 254 6.49 33.55 22.24
C LEU A 254 5.98 32.12 22.02
N GLY A 255 5.56 31.42 23.08
CA GLY A 255 4.98 30.08 22.96
C GLY A 255 3.60 30.05 22.30
N VAL A 256 2.81 31.11 22.46
CA VAL A 256 1.41 31.18 21.98
C VAL A 256 1.32 31.81 20.59
N CYS A 257 1.98 32.95 20.37
CA CYS A 257 1.91 33.75 19.14
C CYS A 257 2.91 33.30 18.08
N ALA A 258 4.00 32.65 18.49
CA ALA A 258 5.08 32.26 17.60
C ALA A 258 5.65 30.88 17.99
N PRO A 259 4.81 29.83 18.08
CA PRO A 259 5.26 28.48 18.45
C PRO A 259 6.32 27.93 17.50
N ASP A 260 6.29 28.36 16.23
CA ASP A 260 7.23 27.99 15.18
C ASP A 260 8.40 28.98 15.05
N LEU A 261 8.59 29.93 15.98
CA LEU A 261 9.64 30.94 15.84
C LEU A 261 11.03 30.30 15.71
N SER A 262 11.31 29.22 16.44
CA SER A 262 12.57 28.47 16.34
C SER A 262 12.81 27.85 14.95
N THR A 263 11.75 27.57 14.18
CA THR A 263 11.86 27.05 12.80
C THR A 263 11.96 28.19 11.78
N LEU A 264 11.37 29.35 12.09
CA LEU A 264 11.35 30.54 11.23
C LEU A 264 12.61 31.42 11.33
N LEU A 265 13.31 31.39 12.47
CA LEU A 265 14.55 32.13 12.69
C LEU A 265 15.63 31.68 11.69
N GLN A 266 15.90 32.46 10.64
CA GLN A 266 16.96 32.19 9.67
C GLN A 266 18.34 32.54 10.28
N GLY A 267 19.32 31.67 10.08
CA GLY A 267 20.65 31.83 10.66
C GLY A 267 21.35 30.50 10.96
N SER A 268 22.67 30.60 11.14
CA SER A 268 23.57 29.48 11.34
C SER A 268 23.17 28.62 12.56
N PRO A 269 22.97 27.29 12.38
CA PRO A 269 22.75 26.33 13.44
C PRO A 269 23.77 26.36 14.57
N PHE A 270 24.99 26.88 14.33
CA PHE A 270 26.03 27.03 15.35
C PHE A 270 25.64 27.96 16.51
N TYR A 271 24.74 28.92 16.28
CA TYR A 271 24.32 29.91 17.28
C TYR A 271 22.93 29.65 17.86
N LEU A 272 22.27 28.54 17.53
CA LEU A 272 20.87 28.28 17.95
C LEU A 272 20.74 27.64 19.35
N GLY A 273 21.84 27.25 20.00
CA GLY A 273 21.81 26.47 21.24
C GLY A 273 21.92 27.29 22.53
N THR A 274 21.06 27.01 23.51
CA THR A 274 21.25 27.40 24.91
C THR A 274 21.82 26.23 25.71
N TYR A 275 22.91 26.44 26.45
CA TYR A 275 23.60 25.36 27.15
C TYR A 275 23.72 25.61 28.65
N THR A 276 23.14 24.73 29.45
CA THR A 276 23.27 24.76 30.92
C THR A 276 24.46 23.94 31.42
N LYS A 277 24.93 22.94 30.65
CA LYS A 277 26.06 22.07 31.01
C LYS A 277 27.13 22.07 29.94
N LYS A 278 28.38 21.97 30.37
CA LYS A 278 29.56 21.98 29.49
C LYS A 278 29.58 20.78 28.55
N GLU A 279 29.17 19.61 29.03
CA GLU A 279 29.16 18.37 28.25
C GLU A 279 28.10 18.38 27.15
N GLU A 280 26.92 18.95 27.43
CA GLU A 280 25.83 19.12 26.45
C GLU A 280 26.22 20.12 25.37
N LYS A 281 26.91 21.22 25.76
CA LYS A 281 27.49 22.18 24.82
C LYS A 281 28.49 21.51 23.88
N ALA A 282 29.43 20.76 24.46
CA ALA A 282 30.46 20.08 23.69
C ALA A 282 29.86 19.08 22.69
N GLU A 283 28.89 18.27 23.12
CA GLU A 283 28.20 17.32 22.25
C GLU A 283 27.47 18.02 21.11
N ARG A 284 26.69 19.07 21.40
CA ARG A 284 25.91 19.76 20.38
C ARG A 284 26.80 20.43 19.34
N LEU A 285 27.84 21.14 19.78
CA LEU A 285 28.80 21.77 18.87
C LEU A 285 29.60 20.73 18.09
N SER A 286 29.96 19.60 18.72
CA SER A 286 30.60 18.46 18.05
C SER A 286 29.75 17.93 16.90
N ILE A 287 28.45 17.69 17.12
CA ILE A 287 27.54 17.22 16.07
C ILE A 287 27.34 18.26 14.97
N LEU A 288 27.17 19.54 15.31
CA LEU A 288 27.01 20.62 14.33
C LEU A 288 28.23 20.72 13.41
N THR A 289 29.44 20.70 13.98
CA THR A 289 30.69 20.71 13.22
C THR A 289 30.78 19.48 12.32
N GLN A 290 30.58 18.27 12.86
CA GLN A 290 30.65 17.05 12.06
C GLN A 290 29.62 17.02 10.93
N PHE A 291 28.39 17.47 11.18
CA PHE A 291 27.32 17.50 10.19
C PHE A 291 27.62 18.53 9.09
N TYR A 292 28.10 19.74 9.44
CA TYR A 292 28.54 20.73 8.45
C TYR A 292 29.68 20.19 7.58
N LEU A 293 30.69 19.55 8.19
CA LEU A 293 31.79 18.92 7.45
C LEU A 293 31.31 17.80 6.53
N GLY A 294 30.31 17.02 6.96
CA GLY A 294 29.65 16.02 6.13
C GLY A 294 28.96 16.63 4.90
N VAL A 295 28.18 17.70 5.11
CA VAL A 295 27.51 18.43 4.01
C VAL A 295 28.52 19.05 3.05
N MET A 296 29.57 19.69 3.57
CA MET A 296 30.67 20.25 2.77
C MET A 296 31.35 19.16 1.92
N ASN A 297 31.66 18.01 2.51
CA ASN A 297 32.31 16.93 1.78
C ASN A 297 31.40 16.36 0.68
N VAL A 298 30.09 16.25 0.94
CA VAL A 298 29.10 15.82 -0.06
C VAL A 298 29.01 16.83 -1.19
N TYR A 299 28.96 18.13 -0.89
CA TYR A 299 28.97 19.20 -1.90
C TYR A 299 30.23 19.11 -2.77
N CYS A 300 31.42 19.04 -2.15
CA CYS A 300 32.67 18.92 -2.88
C CYS A 300 32.73 17.65 -3.74
N ARG A 301 32.14 16.53 -3.29
CA ARG A 301 32.04 15.30 -4.06
C ARG A 301 31.13 15.46 -5.27
N ALA A 302 29.94 15.99 -5.05
CA ALA A 302 28.91 16.16 -6.08
C ALA A 302 29.37 17.13 -7.19
N GLN A 303 30.05 18.21 -6.82
CA GLN A 303 30.58 19.21 -7.75
C GLN A 303 31.95 18.83 -8.36
N GLY A 304 32.50 17.65 -8.02
CA GLY A 304 33.80 17.22 -8.53
C GLY A 304 34.99 18.05 -8.01
N ILE A 305 34.81 18.77 -6.90
CA ILE A 305 35.85 19.58 -6.25
C ILE A 305 36.86 18.68 -5.52
N SER A 306 36.39 17.61 -4.87
CA SER A 306 37.25 16.64 -4.20
C SER A 306 36.66 15.23 -4.19
N ASP A 307 37.54 14.24 -4.30
CA ASP A 307 37.22 12.82 -4.17
C ASP A 307 37.64 12.23 -2.81
N LYS A 308 38.05 13.07 -1.85
CA LYS A 308 38.54 12.64 -0.54
C LYS A 308 37.41 12.53 0.49
N ASN A 309 37.73 11.83 1.57
CA ASN A 309 36.91 11.77 2.79
C ASN A 309 37.59 12.61 3.87
N PHE A 310 37.00 13.76 4.17
CA PHE A 310 37.55 14.81 5.03
C PHE A 310 37.61 14.34 6.49
N GLY A 311 36.60 13.58 6.95
CA GLY A 311 36.59 13.02 8.30
C GLY A 311 37.77 12.08 8.55
N MET A 312 38.07 11.20 7.59
CA MET A 312 39.24 10.31 7.67
C MET A 312 40.56 11.08 7.65
N ILE A 313 40.67 12.15 6.85
CA ILE A 313 41.88 13.00 6.81
C ILE A 313 42.09 13.69 8.15
N LEU A 314 41.02 14.24 8.74
CA LEU A 314 41.07 14.90 10.04
C LEU A 314 41.46 13.89 11.14
N ASP A 315 40.85 12.71 11.16
CA ASP A 315 41.18 11.68 12.15
C ASP A 315 42.56 11.05 11.98
N ALA A 316 43.16 11.13 10.79
CA ALA A 316 44.54 10.71 10.58
C ALA A 316 45.57 11.72 11.14
N SER A 317 45.16 12.96 11.47
CA SER A 317 46.05 14.01 11.94
C SER A 317 45.48 14.73 13.18
N PRO A 318 45.93 14.36 14.40
CA PRO A 318 45.53 15.04 15.62
C PRO A 318 45.81 16.56 15.61
N GLN A 319 46.90 16.98 14.97
CA GLN A 319 47.25 18.40 14.84
C GLN A 319 46.25 19.15 13.95
N LEU A 320 45.90 18.58 12.79
CA LEU A 320 44.93 19.18 11.87
C LEU A 320 43.53 19.22 12.49
N SER A 321 43.14 18.15 13.20
CA SER A 321 41.91 18.10 13.98
C SER A 321 41.85 19.20 15.02
N GLN A 322 42.91 19.39 15.79
CA GLN A 322 42.98 20.45 16.80
C GLN A 322 42.88 21.84 16.17
N GLU A 323 43.62 22.10 15.08
CA GLU A 323 43.60 23.39 14.36
C GLU A 323 42.19 23.73 13.82
N LEU A 324 41.48 22.76 13.24
CA LEU A 324 40.10 22.95 12.80
C LEU A 324 39.17 23.30 13.96
N VAL A 325 39.27 22.59 15.07
CA VAL A 325 38.41 22.81 16.24
C VAL A 325 38.72 24.15 16.91
N GLU A 326 39.99 24.56 16.95
CA GLU A 326 40.40 25.89 17.41
C GLU A 326 39.85 26.99 16.50
N THR A 327 39.85 26.79 15.18
CA THR A 327 39.25 27.72 14.21
C THR A 327 37.76 27.93 14.50
N VAL A 328 37.00 26.84 14.69
CA VAL A 328 35.57 26.91 15.05
C VAL A 328 35.37 27.60 16.40
N SER A 329 36.17 27.23 17.40
CA SER A 329 36.13 27.80 18.76
C SER A 329 36.38 29.31 18.77
N GLN A 330 37.36 29.77 17.99
CA GLN A 330 37.70 31.19 17.85
C GLN A 330 36.57 31.96 17.18
N ALA A 331 36.04 31.47 16.06
CA ALA A 331 34.91 32.09 15.37
C ALA A 331 33.69 32.22 16.29
N LEU A 332 33.33 31.15 17.00
CA LEU A 332 32.23 31.17 17.98
C LEU A 332 32.45 32.18 19.12
N SER A 333 33.70 32.30 19.59
CA SER A 333 34.07 33.20 20.70
C SER A 333 34.18 34.66 20.29
N ALA A 334 34.50 34.93 19.03
CA ALA A 334 34.42 36.27 18.45
C ALA A 334 33.00 36.63 18.01
N GLY A 335 32.16 35.62 17.78
CA GLY A 335 30.85 35.81 17.17
C GLY A 335 31.00 36.11 15.69
N ASP A 336 31.85 35.39 14.98
CA ASP A 336 32.10 35.49 13.54
C ASP A 336 31.29 34.46 12.75
N ASP A 337 31.37 34.48 11.42
CA ASP A 337 30.81 33.44 10.53
C ASP A 337 31.67 32.17 10.63
N VAL A 338 31.11 31.10 11.21
CA VAL A 338 31.82 29.83 11.44
C VAL A 338 32.00 29.07 10.13
N GLU A 339 30.99 29.12 9.27
CA GLU A 339 30.97 28.50 7.96
C GLU A 339 32.06 29.08 7.04
N GLU A 340 32.21 30.40 7.03
CA GLU A 340 33.30 31.10 6.34
C GLU A 340 34.67 30.70 6.89
N ALA A 341 34.84 30.71 8.21
CA ALA A 341 36.09 30.32 8.86
C ALA A 341 36.50 28.88 8.49
N LEU A 342 35.52 27.97 8.38
CA LEU A 342 35.75 26.61 7.91
C LEU A 342 36.14 26.58 6.43
N CYS A 343 35.48 27.31 5.53
CA CYS A 343 35.91 27.40 4.13
C CYS A 343 37.35 27.91 3.99
N VAL A 344 37.73 28.94 4.75
CA VAL A 344 39.10 29.46 4.79
C VAL A 344 40.10 28.40 5.27
N PHE A 345 39.75 27.63 6.31
CA PHE A 345 40.58 26.52 6.79
C PHE A 345 40.80 25.47 5.69
N PHE A 346 39.75 25.05 5.00
CA PHE A 346 39.87 24.06 3.91
C PHE A 346 40.68 24.60 2.74
N ASN A 347 40.54 25.87 2.39
CA ASN A 347 41.35 26.54 1.37
C ASN A 347 42.83 26.58 1.74
N LEU A 348 43.16 26.86 3.00
CA LEU A 348 44.54 26.86 3.51
C LEU A 348 45.18 25.46 3.42
N HIS A 349 44.39 24.40 3.64
CA HIS A 349 44.83 23.01 3.61
C HIS A 349 44.39 22.26 2.34
N ALA A 350 44.14 22.97 1.24
CA ALA A 350 43.52 22.44 0.02
C ALA A 350 44.20 21.17 -0.53
N SER A 351 45.52 21.10 -0.47
CA SER A 351 46.29 19.94 -0.95
C SER A 351 46.03 18.66 -0.13
N LYS A 352 45.82 18.77 1.18
CA LYS A 352 45.50 17.63 2.06
C LYS A 352 44.10 17.09 1.77
N PHE A 353 43.16 17.99 1.50
CA PHE A 353 41.77 17.66 1.19
C PHE A 353 41.52 17.38 -0.30
N GLY A 354 42.54 17.50 -1.15
CA GLY A 354 42.44 17.23 -2.58
C GLY A 354 41.46 18.15 -3.30
N LEU A 355 41.38 19.42 -2.89
CA LEU A 355 40.51 20.39 -3.56
C LEU A 355 41.10 20.76 -4.92
N SER A 356 40.30 20.67 -5.98
CA SER A 356 40.69 21.07 -7.33
C SER A 356 40.77 22.59 -7.52
N HIS A 357 40.04 23.34 -6.71
CA HIS A 357 40.07 24.80 -6.59
C HIS A 357 39.70 25.22 -5.17
N SER A 358 39.99 26.47 -4.82
CA SER A 358 39.56 27.05 -3.56
C SER A 358 38.04 27.24 -3.54
N LEU A 359 37.41 26.89 -2.42
CA LEU A 359 35.99 27.15 -2.15
C LEU A 359 35.73 28.65 -2.23
N SER A 360 34.84 29.03 -3.15
CA SER A 360 34.40 30.40 -3.39
C SER A 360 33.32 30.85 -2.40
N ALA A 361 32.91 32.13 -2.49
CA ALA A 361 31.78 32.63 -1.72
C ALA A 361 30.47 31.93 -2.15
N GLU A 362 30.32 31.65 -3.44
CA GLU A 362 29.18 30.91 -3.98
C GLU A 362 29.13 29.47 -3.44
N ASP A 363 30.28 28.79 -3.35
CA ASP A 363 30.38 27.47 -2.73
C ASP A 363 29.99 27.51 -1.26
N LYS A 364 30.48 28.52 -0.53
CA LYS A 364 30.17 28.74 0.89
C LYS A 364 28.67 28.90 1.10
N ASP A 365 28.03 29.75 0.32
CA ASP A 365 26.59 30.02 0.41
C ASP A 365 25.76 28.75 0.09
N ALA A 366 26.17 27.99 -0.94
CA ALA A 366 25.50 26.74 -1.29
C ALA A 366 25.65 25.65 -0.20
N ILE A 367 26.85 25.49 0.36
CA ILE A 367 27.13 24.57 1.47
C ILE A 367 26.32 24.98 2.70
N GLN A 368 26.35 26.26 3.06
CA GLN A 368 25.62 26.79 4.20
C GLN A 368 24.11 26.57 4.04
N GLN A 369 23.53 26.89 2.89
CA GLN A 369 22.11 26.69 2.65
C GLN A 369 21.71 25.21 2.78
N LYS A 370 22.51 24.28 2.21
CA LYS A 370 22.27 22.84 2.33
C LYS A 370 22.42 22.36 3.78
N PHE A 371 23.40 22.90 4.53
CA PHE A 371 23.59 22.62 5.95
C PHE A 371 22.41 23.08 6.81
N GLU A 372 22.02 24.34 6.68
CA GLU A 372 20.93 24.93 7.45
C GLU A 372 19.61 24.19 7.21
N THR A 373 19.29 23.94 5.93
CA THR A 373 18.07 23.24 5.54
C THR A 373 18.12 21.78 6.03
N GLY A 374 19.21 21.07 5.76
CA GLY A 374 19.34 19.66 6.13
C GLY A 374 19.30 19.45 7.65
N PHE A 375 20.01 20.28 8.41
CA PHE A 375 20.05 20.19 9.86
C PHE A 375 18.68 20.48 10.50
N ARG A 376 17.96 21.49 10.00
CA ARG A 376 16.60 21.78 10.44
C ARG A 376 15.66 20.63 10.13
N THR A 377 15.71 20.06 8.92
CA THR A 377 14.88 18.92 8.53
C THR A 377 15.05 17.74 9.48
N VAL A 378 16.28 17.35 9.80
CA VAL A 378 16.53 16.16 10.65
C VAL A 378 16.31 16.42 12.15
N THR A 379 16.23 17.68 12.57
CA THR A 379 15.98 18.06 13.97
C THR A 379 14.59 18.65 14.23
N ALA A 380 13.76 18.81 13.19
CA ALA A 380 12.44 19.42 13.28
C ALA A 380 11.46 18.60 14.14
N THR A 381 11.61 17.27 14.14
CA THR A 381 10.76 16.37 14.92
C THR A 381 11.59 15.62 15.96
N LYS A 382 10.94 15.11 17.01
CA LYS A 382 11.57 14.19 17.97
C LYS A 382 11.71 12.77 17.41
N GLU A 383 11.33 12.53 16.15
CA GLU A 383 11.23 11.20 15.54
C GLU A 383 12.57 10.68 15.03
N ASN A 384 13.58 11.56 14.94
CA ASN A 384 14.98 11.21 14.68
C ASN A 384 15.81 11.35 15.98
N PRO A 385 15.89 10.28 16.80
CA PRO A 385 16.63 10.31 18.06
C PRO A 385 18.15 10.18 17.89
N HIS A 386 18.65 9.89 16.69
CA HIS A 386 20.05 9.50 16.46
C HIS A 386 20.72 10.41 15.43
N MET A 387 21.93 10.90 15.73
CA MET A 387 22.71 11.75 14.82
C MET A 387 23.91 11.00 14.22
N ASP A 388 23.79 9.68 14.08
CA ASP A 388 24.88 8.79 13.68
C ASP A 388 25.12 8.76 12.17
N ASP A 389 24.08 8.75 11.36
CA ASP A 389 24.18 8.70 9.90
C ASP A 389 23.01 9.37 9.19
N PHE A 390 23.30 9.82 7.97
CA PHE A 390 22.33 10.41 7.06
C PHE A 390 22.70 10.11 5.61
N MET A 391 21.69 10.03 4.73
CA MET A 391 21.88 10.03 3.28
C MET A 391 21.46 11.39 2.72
N ILE A 392 22.31 12.00 1.91
CA ILE A 392 22.11 13.30 1.28
C ILE A 392 21.98 13.11 -0.23
N LEU A 393 20.87 13.58 -0.79
CA LEU A 393 20.56 13.51 -2.20
C LEU A 393 21.01 14.80 -2.90
N ASP A 394 21.85 14.65 -3.93
CA ASP A 394 22.16 15.72 -4.86
C ASP A 394 21.06 15.83 -5.93
N LEU A 395 20.25 16.88 -5.79
CA LEU A 395 19.14 17.21 -6.69
C LEU A 395 19.61 17.84 -8.01
N ASP A 396 20.85 18.31 -8.06
CA ASP A 396 21.42 18.99 -9.22
C ASP A 396 22.06 17.99 -10.19
N ALA A 397 22.24 16.74 -9.77
CA ALA A 397 22.76 15.67 -10.61
C ALA A 397 21.91 15.43 -11.86
N ARG A 398 22.57 15.13 -12.98
CA ARG A 398 21.95 14.83 -14.28
C ARG A 398 22.58 13.60 -14.94
N GLY A 399 21.90 13.05 -15.95
CA GLY A 399 22.40 11.95 -16.77
C GLY A 399 22.62 10.65 -15.99
N GLU A 400 23.73 9.94 -16.26
CA GLU A 400 23.95 8.60 -15.70
C GLU A 400 24.13 8.58 -14.17
N ASN A 401 24.53 9.70 -13.56
CA ASN A 401 24.75 9.80 -12.11
C ASN A 401 23.44 10.08 -11.34
N ALA A 402 22.39 10.56 -12.00
CA ALA A 402 21.08 10.85 -11.40
C ALA A 402 20.25 9.56 -11.24
N LYS A 403 20.69 8.68 -10.35
CA LYS A 403 20.05 7.38 -10.09
C LYS A 403 18.96 7.42 -9.04
N PHE A 404 19.01 8.41 -8.15
CA PHE A 404 18.04 8.63 -7.09
C PHE A 404 17.27 9.92 -7.35
N ILE A 405 15.99 9.89 -6.99
CA ILE A 405 15.03 10.98 -7.17
C ILE A 405 14.15 11.09 -5.94
N THR A 406 13.48 12.24 -5.77
CA THR A 406 12.44 12.38 -4.77
C THR A 406 11.08 12.04 -5.37
N HIS A 407 10.30 11.18 -4.68
CA HIS A 407 8.92 10.88 -5.06
C HIS A 407 8.06 10.80 -3.80
N GLN A 408 7.04 11.67 -3.70
CA GLN A 408 6.08 11.68 -2.57
C GLN A 408 6.71 11.70 -1.17
N GLY A 409 7.81 12.45 -0.98
CA GLY A 409 8.51 12.56 0.30
C GLY A 409 9.46 11.41 0.63
N LEU A 410 9.74 10.54 -0.35
CA LEU A 410 10.69 9.45 -0.27
C LEU A 410 11.85 9.68 -1.23
N ILE A 411 13.05 9.28 -0.83
CA ILE A 411 14.20 9.15 -1.73
C ILE A 411 14.11 7.77 -2.38
N CYS A 412 13.89 7.76 -3.68
CA CYS A 412 13.61 6.57 -4.46
C CYS A 412 14.62 6.35 -5.57
N THR A 413 14.71 5.12 -6.06
CA THR A 413 15.31 4.80 -7.35
C THR A 413 14.31 4.07 -8.25
N ASP A 414 14.60 3.97 -9.54
CA ASP A 414 13.84 3.11 -10.43
C ASP A 414 14.11 1.64 -10.09
N PHE A 415 13.07 0.81 -9.99
CA PHE A 415 13.21 -0.64 -9.77
C PHE A 415 14.16 -1.28 -10.79
N ALA A 416 14.15 -0.79 -12.02
CA ALA A 416 15.05 -1.28 -13.05
C ALA A 416 16.53 -1.08 -12.68
N ASN A 417 16.90 -0.16 -11.80
CA ASN A 417 18.29 0.01 -11.35
C ASN A 417 18.76 -1.09 -10.39
N ILE A 418 17.84 -1.72 -9.65
CA ILE A 418 18.16 -2.70 -8.62
C ILE A 418 17.69 -4.12 -8.96
N VAL A 419 16.96 -4.31 -10.06
CA VAL A 419 16.44 -5.62 -10.45
C VAL A 419 17.57 -6.67 -10.49
N ASP A 420 17.33 -7.83 -9.89
CA ASP A 420 18.30 -8.91 -9.90
C ASP A 420 18.56 -9.36 -11.36
N PRO A 421 19.82 -9.51 -11.81
CA PRO A 421 20.14 -9.96 -13.17
C PRO A 421 19.54 -11.32 -13.56
N THR A 422 19.18 -12.16 -12.59
CA THR A 422 18.53 -13.46 -12.78
C THR A 422 17.02 -13.35 -13.03
N CYS A 423 16.40 -12.19 -12.75
CA CYS A 423 14.98 -11.98 -13.04
C CYS A 423 14.69 -12.03 -14.54
N ALA A 424 13.48 -12.44 -14.91
CA ALA A 424 13.01 -12.39 -16.29
C ALA A 424 12.94 -10.95 -16.83
N ASN A 425 12.74 -10.80 -18.14
CA ASN A 425 12.49 -9.51 -18.79
C ASN A 425 13.63 -8.46 -18.68
N GLN A 426 14.90 -8.88 -18.57
CA GLN A 426 16.05 -7.96 -18.48
C GLN A 426 16.12 -6.92 -19.60
N LYS A 427 15.79 -7.28 -20.84
CA LYS A 427 15.74 -6.34 -21.97
C LYS A 427 14.72 -5.22 -21.76
N TYR A 428 13.61 -5.50 -21.10
CA TYR A 428 12.62 -4.48 -20.75
C TYR A 428 13.21 -3.52 -19.70
N PHE A 429 13.81 -4.05 -18.63
CA PHE A 429 14.43 -3.21 -17.61
C PHE A 429 15.62 -2.38 -18.13
N GLU A 430 16.37 -2.87 -19.11
CA GLU A 430 17.37 -2.06 -19.84
C GLU A 430 16.75 -0.87 -20.54
N GLN A 431 15.57 -1.04 -21.15
CA GLN A 431 14.85 0.04 -21.79
C GLN A 431 14.30 1.04 -20.77
N ILE A 432 13.78 0.57 -19.64
CA ILE A 432 13.33 1.45 -18.54
C ILE A 432 14.49 2.28 -17.98
N ARG A 433 15.67 1.68 -17.78
CA ARG A 433 16.87 2.42 -17.34
C ARG A 433 17.25 3.54 -18.32
N LYS A 434 17.19 3.26 -19.62
CA LYS A 434 17.43 4.27 -20.67
C LYS A 434 16.38 5.37 -20.65
N ASP A 435 15.11 5.01 -20.42
CA ASP A 435 14.01 5.98 -20.35
C ASP A 435 14.14 6.91 -19.15
N ALA A 436 14.42 6.34 -17.98
CA ALA A 436 14.65 7.10 -16.76
C ALA A 436 15.86 8.05 -16.90
N ALA A 437 16.91 7.68 -17.65
CA ALA A 437 18.06 8.55 -17.83
C ALA A 437 17.77 9.86 -18.60
N ILE A 438 16.65 9.95 -19.33
CA ILE A 438 16.25 11.12 -20.15
C ILE A 438 15.38 12.09 -19.30
N HIS A 439 15.46 12.00 -17.96
CA HIS A 439 14.52 12.60 -17.00
C HIS A 439 14.11 14.08 -17.27
N PRO A 440 12.80 14.41 -17.18
CA PRO A 440 12.34 15.79 -17.01
C PRO A 440 12.71 16.34 -15.61
N GLU A 441 12.97 17.65 -15.51
CA GLU A 441 13.50 18.33 -14.32
C GLU A 441 12.58 18.26 -13.08
N VAL A 442 11.29 17.93 -13.25
CA VAL A 442 10.32 17.79 -12.16
C VAL A 442 9.36 16.63 -12.47
N ILE A 443 9.34 15.61 -11.62
CA ILE A 443 8.35 14.53 -11.68
C ILE A 443 7.14 14.97 -10.86
N THR A 444 6.00 15.20 -11.51
CA THR A 444 4.75 15.48 -10.80
C THR A 444 4.26 14.22 -10.09
N PRO A 445 3.69 14.31 -8.86
CA PRO A 445 3.14 13.15 -8.15
C PRO A 445 1.92 12.54 -8.84
N LYS A 446 1.37 13.20 -9.85
CA LYS A 446 0.13 12.83 -10.54
C LYS A 446 0.43 12.44 -11.99
N ASN A 447 -0.12 11.31 -12.41
CA ASN A 447 -0.12 10.85 -13.80
C ASN A 447 -1.18 11.64 -14.60
N GLU A 448 -0.79 12.82 -15.10
CA GLU A 448 -1.70 13.75 -15.80
C GLU A 448 -2.27 13.19 -17.12
N SER A 449 -1.62 12.21 -17.73
CA SER A 449 -2.03 11.57 -18.99
C SER A 449 -3.18 10.56 -18.85
N VAL A 450 -3.66 10.27 -17.63
CA VAL A 450 -4.75 9.31 -17.39
C VAL A 450 -6.11 9.95 -17.69
N ILE A 451 -6.76 9.49 -18.76
CA ILE A 451 -8.16 9.81 -19.08
C ILE A 451 -9.05 9.28 -17.95
N THR A 452 -9.96 10.12 -17.45
CA THR A 452 -10.73 9.81 -16.23
C THR A 452 -12.17 9.41 -16.46
N GLU A 453 -12.73 9.60 -17.65
CA GLU A 453 -14.16 9.40 -17.86
C GLU A 453 -14.42 8.89 -19.27
N VAL A 454 -15.45 8.06 -19.40
CA VAL A 454 -15.93 7.54 -20.68
C VAL A 454 -17.44 7.66 -20.76
N ASP A 455 -17.96 8.02 -21.93
CA ASP A 455 -19.38 8.01 -22.21
C ASP A 455 -19.80 6.64 -22.73
N ILE A 456 -20.74 5.99 -22.05
CA ILE A 456 -21.25 4.66 -22.39
C ILE A 456 -22.77 4.64 -22.27
N GLU A 457 -23.44 3.99 -23.22
CA GLU A 457 -24.88 3.74 -23.16
C GLU A 457 -25.21 2.64 -22.13
N PRO A 458 -26.19 2.85 -21.23
CA PRO A 458 -26.51 1.90 -20.16
C PRO A 458 -26.85 0.48 -20.66
N GLU A 459 -27.42 0.35 -21.85
CA GLU A 459 -27.79 -0.93 -22.47
C GLU A 459 -26.56 -1.78 -22.77
N VAL A 460 -25.47 -1.15 -23.20
CA VAL A 460 -24.22 -1.82 -23.57
C VAL A 460 -23.55 -2.47 -22.36
N LEU A 461 -23.78 -1.94 -21.15
CA LEU A 461 -23.21 -2.48 -19.91
C LEU A 461 -23.86 -3.79 -19.46
N LEU A 462 -25.15 -3.98 -19.77
CA LEU A 462 -25.91 -5.16 -19.35
C LEU A 462 -25.28 -6.46 -19.89
N ASP A 463 -24.78 -6.42 -21.13
CA ASP A 463 -24.19 -7.56 -21.82
C ASP A 463 -22.66 -7.62 -21.70
N LYS A 464 -21.99 -6.47 -21.48
CA LYS A 464 -20.52 -6.43 -21.37
C LYS A 464 -20.00 -6.91 -20.01
N LEU A 465 -20.61 -6.47 -18.91
CA LEU A 465 -20.03 -6.61 -17.57
C LEU A 465 -20.38 -7.92 -16.87
N SER A 466 -19.38 -8.54 -16.23
CA SER A 466 -19.61 -9.61 -15.24
C SER A 466 -20.21 -9.04 -13.95
N ASP A 467 -20.73 -9.88 -13.05
CA ASP A 467 -21.31 -9.40 -11.79
C ASP A 467 -20.28 -8.76 -10.85
N VAL A 468 -19.03 -9.23 -10.89
CA VAL A 468 -17.94 -8.59 -10.13
C VAL A 468 -17.65 -7.18 -10.65
N GLN A 469 -17.63 -7.00 -11.97
CA GLN A 469 -17.44 -5.69 -12.58
C GLN A 469 -18.66 -4.79 -12.35
N TRP A 470 -19.87 -5.37 -12.38
CA TRP A 470 -21.10 -4.67 -12.08
C TRP A 470 -21.04 -3.99 -10.71
N GLU A 471 -20.55 -4.69 -9.69
CA GLU A 471 -20.47 -4.13 -8.35
C GLU A 471 -19.56 -2.91 -8.22
N ARG A 472 -18.60 -2.75 -9.14
CA ARG A 472 -17.68 -1.61 -9.19
C ARG A 472 -18.25 -0.39 -9.91
N LEU A 473 -19.40 -0.52 -10.57
CA LEU A 473 -20.07 0.63 -11.19
C LEU A 473 -20.49 1.67 -10.13
N PRO A 474 -20.41 2.98 -10.45
CA PRO A 474 -21.02 4.02 -9.64
C PRO A 474 -22.50 3.75 -9.42
N LYS A 475 -23.03 4.26 -8.30
CA LYS A 475 -24.43 4.08 -7.93
C LYS A 475 -25.38 4.59 -9.02
N GLU A 476 -25.06 5.75 -9.59
CA GLU A 476 -25.85 6.40 -10.65
C GLU A 476 -25.90 5.54 -11.92
N ALA A 477 -24.80 4.87 -12.26
CA ALA A 477 -24.74 3.96 -13.40
C ALA A 477 -25.58 2.69 -13.16
N LYS A 478 -25.52 2.13 -11.94
CA LYS A 478 -26.37 0.99 -11.56
C LYS A 478 -27.86 1.35 -11.64
N GLU A 479 -28.24 2.51 -11.11
CA GLU A 479 -29.63 2.99 -11.14
C GLU A 479 -30.14 3.24 -12.57
N ALA A 480 -29.31 3.85 -13.43
CA ALA A 480 -29.65 4.06 -14.83
C ALA A 480 -29.88 2.74 -15.57
N CYS A 481 -29.04 1.73 -15.33
CA CYS A 481 -29.25 0.41 -15.91
C CYS A 481 -30.46 -0.32 -15.30
N GLN A 482 -30.72 -0.20 -14.00
CA GLN A 482 -31.90 -0.80 -13.33
C GLN A 482 -33.23 -0.26 -13.88
N ALA A 483 -33.24 0.98 -14.35
CA ALA A 483 -34.41 1.58 -14.99
C ALA A 483 -34.69 1.01 -16.40
N LEU A 484 -33.74 0.29 -17.00
CA LEU A 484 -33.94 -0.30 -18.33
C LEU A 484 -34.86 -1.52 -18.27
N PRO A 485 -35.81 -1.65 -19.21
CA PRO A 485 -36.63 -2.86 -19.33
C PRO A 485 -35.81 -4.16 -19.46
N GLY A 486 -34.63 -4.08 -20.10
CA GLY A 486 -33.72 -5.21 -20.28
C GLY A 486 -33.04 -5.71 -19.00
N PHE A 487 -33.07 -4.94 -17.91
CA PHE A 487 -32.39 -5.32 -16.66
C PHE A 487 -32.99 -6.56 -16.00
N GLN A 488 -34.29 -6.80 -16.17
CA GLN A 488 -34.99 -7.97 -15.62
C GLN A 488 -34.36 -9.29 -16.07
N VAL A 489 -33.83 -9.34 -17.30
CA VAL A 489 -33.11 -10.52 -17.83
C VAL A 489 -31.83 -10.77 -17.03
N ARG A 490 -31.04 -9.72 -16.76
CA ARG A 490 -29.82 -9.85 -15.95
C ARG A 490 -30.16 -10.32 -14.54
N GLN A 491 -31.20 -9.75 -13.93
CA GLN A 491 -31.58 -10.06 -12.56
C GLN A 491 -32.05 -11.51 -12.40
N ILE A 492 -32.90 -12.02 -13.30
CA ILE A 492 -33.35 -13.42 -13.23
C ILE A 492 -32.19 -14.41 -13.46
N LEU A 493 -31.27 -14.10 -14.38
CA LEU A 493 -30.09 -14.93 -14.62
C LEU A 493 -29.19 -14.99 -13.38
N ASP A 494 -28.96 -13.84 -12.73
CA ASP A 494 -28.17 -13.76 -11.48
C ASP A 494 -28.82 -14.55 -10.34
N ASP A 495 -30.13 -14.36 -10.12
CA ASP A 495 -30.85 -15.03 -9.05
C ASP A 495 -30.89 -16.55 -9.26
N VAL A 496 -31.07 -17.01 -10.50
CA VAL A 496 -31.00 -18.44 -10.84
C VAL A 496 -29.59 -19.00 -10.63
N ALA A 497 -28.55 -18.30 -11.11
CA ALA A 497 -27.16 -18.72 -10.95
C ALA A 497 -26.72 -18.81 -9.48
N LYS A 498 -27.26 -17.93 -8.64
CA LYS A 498 -26.99 -17.86 -7.20
C LYS A 498 -27.96 -18.70 -6.36
N GLY A 499 -28.84 -19.48 -6.99
CA GLY A 499 -29.78 -20.36 -6.30
C GLY A 499 -30.84 -19.63 -5.45
N LYS A 500 -31.14 -18.38 -5.78
CA LYS A 500 -32.15 -17.51 -5.15
C LYS A 500 -33.52 -17.74 -5.81
N GLN A 501 -34.07 -18.93 -5.56
CA GLN A 501 -35.26 -19.41 -6.27
C GLN A 501 -36.49 -18.53 -6.01
N ASP A 502 -36.67 -18.05 -4.79
CA ASP A 502 -37.88 -17.27 -4.42
C ASP A 502 -37.83 -15.87 -5.04
N GLU A 503 -36.64 -15.27 -5.13
CA GLU A 503 -36.39 -14.00 -5.80
C GLU A 503 -36.60 -14.12 -7.32
N ALA A 504 -36.06 -15.16 -7.95
CA ALA A 504 -36.28 -15.44 -9.37
C ALA A 504 -37.78 -15.67 -9.69
N ASP A 505 -38.49 -16.43 -8.85
CA ASP A 505 -39.93 -16.66 -8.97
C ASP A 505 -40.75 -15.37 -8.81
N ALA A 506 -40.32 -14.48 -7.91
CA ALA A 506 -40.96 -13.17 -7.73
C ALA A 506 -40.81 -12.27 -8.97
N ILE A 507 -39.65 -12.27 -9.63
CA ILE A 507 -39.42 -11.53 -10.89
C ILE A 507 -40.36 -12.04 -11.98
N LEU A 508 -40.46 -13.36 -12.16
CA LEU A 508 -41.35 -13.96 -13.16
C LEU A 508 -42.81 -13.58 -12.90
N LYS A 509 -43.27 -13.64 -11.64
CA LYS A 509 -44.66 -13.25 -11.28
C LYS A 509 -44.95 -11.77 -11.49
N ALA A 510 -43.95 -10.91 -11.38
CA ALA A 510 -44.09 -9.46 -11.55
C ALA A 510 -43.98 -9.01 -13.01
N SER A 511 -43.46 -9.86 -13.90
CA SER A 511 -43.24 -9.51 -15.31
C SER A 511 -44.53 -9.59 -16.13
N SER A 512 -44.73 -8.60 -17.01
CA SER A 512 -45.80 -8.62 -18.01
C SER A 512 -45.49 -9.51 -19.22
N ASP A 513 -44.23 -9.89 -19.43
CA ASP A 513 -43.77 -10.73 -20.54
C ASP A 513 -42.81 -11.83 -20.04
N ILE A 514 -43.41 -12.79 -19.33
CA ILE A 514 -42.72 -13.92 -18.69
C ILE A 514 -41.99 -14.77 -19.74
N GLN A 515 -42.62 -15.00 -20.89
CA GLN A 515 -42.09 -15.90 -21.92
C GLN A 515 -40.84 -15.30 -22.58
N ALA A 516 -40.84 -14.00 -22.88
CA ALA A 516 -39.64 -13.35 -23.40
C ALA A 516 -38.48 -13.40 -22.41
N LEU A 517 -38.73 -13.23 -21.10
CA LEU A 517 -37.68 -13.36 -20.09
C LEU A 517 -37.09 -14.77 -20.04
N LEU A 518 -37.94 -15.81 -20.07
CA LEU A 518 -37.50 -17.21 -20.00
C LEU A 518 -36.70 -17.65 -21.23
N ARG A 519 -37.02 -17.13 -22.41
CA ARG A 519 -36.35 -17.47 -23.68
C ARG A 519 -35.06 -16.67 -23.91
N LYS A 520 -34.83 -15.58 -23.16
CA LYS A 520 -33.73 -14.66 -23.45
C LYS A 520 -32.44 -15.10 -22.75
N SER A 521 -31.41 -15.36 -23.57
CA SER A 521 -30.05 -15.59 -23.08
C SER A 521 -29.40 -14.26 -22.66
N GLY A 522 -28.47 -14.34 -21.71
CA GLY A 522 -27.67 -13.20 -21.29
C GLY A 522 -26.40 -13.64 -20.56
N LYS A 523 -25.52 -12.67 -20.28
CA LYS A 523 -24.25 -12.92 -19.60
C LYS A 523 -24.40 -12.76 -18.07
N PHE A 524 -23.92 -13.73 -17.31
CA PHE A 524 -23.96 -13.71 -15.84
C PHE A 524 -22.87 -14.62 -15.24
N THR A 525 -22.56 -14.43 -13.97
CA THR A 525 -21.50 -15.16 -13.25
C THR A 525 -22.06 -15.83 -12.00
N ASP A 526 -21.83 -17.15 -11.85
CA ASP A 526 -22.22 -17.85 -10.63
C ASP A 526 -21.23 -17.65 -9.48
N TYR A 527 -21.56 -18.19 -8.29
CA TYR A 527 -20.71 -18.00 -7.10
C TYR A 527 -19.31 -18.62 -7.20
N SER A 528 -19.09 -19.58 -8.11
CA SER A 528 -17.78 -20.20 -8.36
C SER A 528 -16.97 -19.42 -9.40
N GLY A 529 -17.45 -18.25 -9.83
CA GLY A 529 -16.75 -17.38 -10.78
C GLY A 529 -16.83 -17.85 -12.24
N ARG A 530 -17.77 -18.76 -12.56
CA ARG A 530 -18.01 -19.20 -13.94
C ARG A 530 -18.95 -18.22 -14.63
N THR A 531 -18.52 -17.70 -15.77
CA THR A 531 -19.31 -16.75 -16.55
C THR A 531 -19.92 -17.44 -17.77
N PHE A 532 -21.25 -17.46 -17.84
CA PHE A 532 -22.04 -18.10 -18.89
C PHE A 532 -22.67 -17.06 -19.82
N HIS A 533 -23.07 -17.50 -21.01
CA HIS A 533 -23.98 -16.77 -21.90
C HIS A 533 -25.07 -17.75 -22.38
N CYS A 534 -26.13 -17.90 -21.58
CA CYS A 534 -27.25 -18.81 -21.86
C CYS A 534 -28.52 -18.30 -21.16
N THR A 535 -29.64 -18.99 -21.35
CA THR A 535 -30.89 -18.74 -20.62
C THR A 535 -30.81 -19.24 -19.17
N ALA A 536 -31.71 -18.76 -18.32
CA ALA A 536 -31.83 -19.22 -16.94
C ALA A 536 -32.08 -20.73 -16.85
N TYR A 537 -32.89 -21.28 -17.76
CA TYR A 537 -33.23 -22.70 -17.77
C TYR A 537 -32.05 -23.57 -18.20
N GLU A 538 -31.30 -23.16 -19.23
CA GLU A 538 -30.08 -23.85 -19.67
C GLU A 538 -29.04 -23.96 -18.56
N TYR A 539 -28.82 -22.90 -17.78
CA TYR A 539 -27.93 -22.96 -16.62
C TYR A 539 -28.45 -23.85 -15.51
N ALA A 540 -29.73 -23.74 -15.14
CA ALA A 540 -30.32 -24.60 -14.11
C ALA A 540 -30.21 -26.08 -14.49
N TYR A 541 -30.43 -26.40 -15.77
CA TYR A 541 -30.26 -27.73 -16.34
C TYR A 541 -28.80 -28.19 -16.30
N TRP A 542 -27.87 -27.35 -16.77
CA TRP A 542 -26.43 -27.64 -16.71
C TRP A 542 -25.97 -27.88 -15.27
N ALA A 543 -26.36 -27.01 -14.34
CA ALA A 543 -26.00 -27.10 -12.94
C ALA A 543 -26.67 -28.29 -12.22
N LYS A 544 -27.62 -28.99 -12.86
CA LYS A 544 -28.47 -30.03 -12.27
C LYS A 544 -29.35 -29.55 -11.10
N ASP A 545 -29.72 -28.26 -11.07
CA ASP A 545 -30.66 -27.71 -10.08
C ASP A 545 -32.11 -28.00 -10.48
N THR A 546 -32.54 -29.24 -10.27
CA THR A 546 -33.86 -29.73 -10.69
C THR A 546 -35.01 -29.03 -9.97
N HIS A 547 -34.78 -28.46 -8.78
CA HIS A 547 -35.76 -27.63 -8.08
C HIS A 547 -35.98 -26.30 -8.81
N MET A 548 -34.90 -25.66 -9.26
CA MET A 548 -34.97 -24.44 -10.05
C MET A 548 -35.59 -24.71 -11.42
N CYS A 549 -35.23 -25.80 -12.10
CA CYS A 549 -35.86 -26.19 -13.38
C CYS A 549 -37.38 -26.31 -13.26
N ARG A 550 -37.87 -27.07 -12.26
CA ARG A 550 -39.31 -27.22 -12.00
C ARG A 550 -40.00 -25.91 -11.67
N MET A 551 -39.31 -24.97 -11.01
CA MET A 551 -39.86 -23.64 -10.74
C MET A 551 -40.04 -22.87 -12.05
N LEU A 552 -39.00 -22.82 -12.89
CA LEU A 552 -39.04 -22.14 -14.18
C LEU A 552 -40.10 -22.74 -15.12
N GLU A 553 -40.19 -24.07 -15.20
CA GLU A 553 -41.17 -24.78 -16.04
C GLU A 553 -42.63 -24.44 -15.73
N ARG A 554 -42.97 -24.13 -14.46
CA ARG A 554 -44.34 -23.76 -14.07
C ARG A 554 -44.81 -22.45 -14.70
N HIS A 555 -43.87 -21.62 -15.14
CA HIS A 555 -44.13 -20.34 -15.79
C HIS A 555 -44.05 -20.41 -17.31
N MET A 556 -43.66 -21.54 -17.89
CA MET A 556 -43.52 -21.71 -19.33
C MET A 556 -44.85 -22.08 -19.99
N ASP A 557 -45.17 -21.41 -21.08
CA ASP A 557 -46.15 -21.92 -22.04
C ASP A 557 -45.57 -23.05 -22.90
N GLU A 558 -46.42 -23.69 -23.69
CA GLU A 558 -46.00 -24.82 -24.53
C GLU A 558 -45.00 -24.43 -25.61
N GLU A 559 -45.05 -23.19 -26.11
CA GLU A 559 -44.09 -22.69 -27.11
C GLU A 559 -42.69 -22.52 -26.50
N THR A 560 -42.62 -21.92 -25.32
CA THR A 560 -41.38 -21.75 -24.55
C THR A 560 -40.79 -23.10 -24.15
N LYS A 561 -41.62 -24.07 -23.74
CA LYS A 561 -41.16 -25.44 -23.47
C LYS A 561 -40.54 -26.09 -24.71
N ALA A 562 -41.20 -25.98 -25.87
CA ALA A 562 -40.67 -26.52 -27.12
C ALA A 562 -39.36 -25.83 -27.53
N HIS A 563 -39.28 -24.51 -27.37
CA HIS A 563 -38.06 -23.75 -27.64
C HIS A 563 -36.89 -24.19 -26.74
N LEU A 564 -37.12 -24.28 -25.43
CA LEU A 564 -36.08 -24.66 -24.48
C LEU A 564 -35.70 -26.13 -24.59
N LEU A 565 -36.62 -27.02 -24.99
CA LEU A 565 -36.29 -28.41 -25.29
C LEU A 565 -35.22 -28.51 -26.39
N ILE A 566 -35.33 -27.71 -27.46
CA ILE A 566 -34.32 -27.66 -28.53
C ILE A 566 -32.97 -27.20 -27.97
N GLN A 567 -32.96 -26.20 -27.08
CA GLN A 567 -31.70 -25.74 -26.44
C GLN A 567 -31.11 -26.82 -25.53
N ILE A 568 -31.93 -27.56 -24.78
CA ILE A 568 -31.47 -28.67 -23.95
C ILE A 568 -30.89 -29.80 -24.81
N GLU A 569 -31.54 -30.16 -25.92
CA GLU A 569 -31.00 -31.16 -26.86
C GLU A 569 -29.64 -30.71 -27.42
N LYS A 570 -29.49 -29.41 -27.70
CA LYS A 570 -28.20 -28.84 -28.09
C LYS A 570 -27.14 -28.94 -26.98
N ILE A 571 -27.49 -28.69 -25.71
CA ILE A 571 -26.56 -28.89 -24.58
C ILE A 571 -26.13 -30.36 -24.47
N GLU A 572 -27.04 -31.30 -24.72
CA GLU A 572 -26.76 -32.73 -24.67
C GLU A 572 -25.82 -33.18 -25.79
N GLU A 573 -25.85 -32.50 -26.94
CA GLU A 573 -24.95 -32.76 -28.07
C GLU A 573 -23.62 -32.04 -27.92
N GLU A 574 -23.67 -30.72 -27.76
CA GLU A 574 -22.54 -29.79 -27.87
C GLU A 574 -22.01 -29.31 -26.53
N GLY A 575 -22.79 -29.36 -25.46
CA GLY A 575 -22.46 -28.78 -24.14
C GLY A 575 -22.48 -27.25 -24.10
N LEU A 576 -22.44 -26.69 -22.89
CA LEU A 576 -22.26 -25.26 -22.68
C LEU A 576 -20.79 -24.84 -22.73
N THR A 577 -20.59 -23.57 -23.10
CA THR A 577 -19.30 -22.87 -23.02
C THR A 577 -19.35 -21.83 -21.92
N TYR A 578 -18.33 -21.76 -21.09
CA TYR A 578 -18.19 -20.74 -20.06
C TYR A 578 -16.73 -20.35 -19.82
N GLN A 579 -16.54 -19.18 -19.21
CA GLN A 579 -15.22 -18.69 -18.81
C GLN A 579 -15.02 -18.86 -17.30
N GLN A 580 -13.87 -19.37 -16.89
CA GLN A 580 -13.49 -19.48 -15.49
C GLN A 580 -11.97 -19.34 -15.35
N HIS A 581 -11.50 -18.53 -14.40
CA HIS A 581 -10.07 -18.29 -14.15
C HIS A 581 -9.26 -17.92 -15.41
N GLY A 582 -9.84 -17.11 -16.30
CA GLY A 582 -9.20 -16.69 -17.56
C GLY A 582 -9.12 -17.77 -18.64
N LYS A 583 -9.72 -18.95 -18.42
CA LYS A 583 -9.80 -20.04 -19.39
C LYS A 583 -11.23 -20.17 -19.93
N THR A 584 -11.34 -20.48 -21.22
CA THR A 584 -12.62 -20.85 -21.83
C THR A 584 -12.75 -22.37 -21.79
N LEU A 585 -13.81 -22.86 -21.13
CA LEU A 585 -14.17 -24.27 -21.12
C LEU A 585 -15.33 -24.48 -22.09
N THR A 586 -15.18 -25.46 -22.98
CA THR A 586 -16.16 -25.82 -24.00
C THR A 586 -16.69 -27.24 -23.76
N HIS A 587 -17.85 -27.56 -24.33
CA HIS A 587 -18.43 -28.90 -24.31
C HIS A 587 -18.79 -29.45 -22.92
N SER A 588 -19.14 -28.57 -21.97
CA SER A 588 -19.61 -28.98 -20.65
C SER A 588 -21.12 -29.23 -20.66
N LYS A 589 -21.53 -30.50 -20.72
CA LYS A 589 -22.96 -30.87 -20.81
C LYS A 589 -23.71 -30.64 -19.50
N HIS A 590 -23.08 -31.00 -18.39
CA HIS A 590 -23.59 -30.81 -17.04
C HIS A 590 -22.45 -30.45 -16.10
N PHE A 591 -22.79 -29.93 -14.92
CA PHE A 591 -21.86 -29.79 -13.83
C PHE A 591 -21.37 -31.18 -13.38
N ASP A 592 -20.06 -31.30 -13.24
CA ASP A 592 -19.38 -32.54 -12.87
C ASP A 592 -19.02 -32.52 -11.38
N LEU A 593 -19.66 -33.40 -10.60
CA LEU A 593 -19.37 -33.58 -9.17
C LEU A 593 -18.13 -34.46 -8.92
N THR A 594 -17.56 -35.08 -9.96
CA THR A 594 -16.41 -35.98 -9.86
C THR A 594 -15.24 -35.38 -9.10
N PRO A 595 -14.81 -34.11 -9.30
CA PRO A 595 -13.69 -33.54 -8.54
C PRO A 595 -13.90 -33.52 -7.03
N LEU A 596 -15.14 -33.25 -6.56
CA LEU A 596 -15.46 -33.30 -5.13
C LEU A 596 -15.52 -34.74 -4.62
N ILE A 597 -16.09 -35.65 -5.42
CA ILE A 597 -16.17 -37.08 -5.09
C ILE A 597 -14.76 -37.67 -4.96
N GLU A 598 -13.87 -37.40 -5.91
CA GLU A 598 -12.48 -37.87 -5.92
C GLU A 598 -11.69 -37.29 -4.74
N ALA A 599 -11.84 -36.00 -4.43
CA ALA A 599 -11.18 -35.39 -3.28
C ALA A 599 -11.63 -36.02 -1.95
N LEU A 600 -12.94 -36.24 -1.79
CA LEU A 600 -13.51 -36.92 -0.62
C LEU A 600 -13.04 -38.38 -0.54
N GLU A 601 -13.03 -39.09 -1.66
CA GLU A 601 -12.59 -40.49 -1.75
C GLU A 601 -11.10 -40.63 -1.41
N HIS A 602 -10.25 -39.77 -1.97
CA HIS A 602 -8.82 -39.73 -1.65
C HIS A 602 -8.59 -39.47 -0.16
N PHE A 603 -9.31 -38.52 0.43
CA PHE A 603 -9.22 -38.26 1.86
C PHE A 603 -9.67 -39.48 2.68
N VAL A 604 -10.84 -40.06 2.38
CA VAL A 604 -11.42 -41.20 3.12
C VAL A 604 -10.55 -42.44 3.04
N ASN A 605 -10.06 -42.80 1.85
CA ASN A 605 -9.32 -44.04 1.63
C ASN A 605 -7.96 -44.07 2.34
N ASN A 606 -7.32 -42.92 2.51
CA ASN A 606 -5.99 -42.83 3.08
C ASN A 606 -5.97 -42.33 4.55
N PHE A 607 -7.12 -41.87 5.07
CA PHE A 607 -7.21 -41.23 6.38
C PHE A 607 -6.63 -42.10 7.51
N ASP A 608 -7.07 -43.35 7.62
CA ASP A 608 -6.70 -44.23 8.73
C ASP A 608 -5.20 -44.55 8.74
N GLU A 609 -4.60 -44.71 7.55
CA GLU A 609 -3.16 -44.93 7.38
C GLU A 609 -2.37 -43.68 7.80
N TRP A 610 -2.70 -42.51 7.25
CA TRP A 610 -2.02 -41.26 7.61
C TRP A 610 -2.20 -40.90 9.08
N TYR A 611 -3.38 -41.14 9.64
CA TYR A 611 -3.65 -40.87 11.05
C TYR A 611 -2.81 -41.78 11.95
N SER A 612 -2.75 -43.08 11.64
CA SER A 612 -1.93 -44.05 12.37
C SER A 612 -0.44 -43.72 12.29
N ALA A 613 0.01 -43.24 11.13
CA ALA A 613 1.38 -42.77 10.90
C ALA A 613 1.67 -41.36 11.44
N LYS A 614 0.66 -40.65 11.98
CA LYS A 614 0.74 -39.25 12.41
C LYS A 614 1.20 -38.28 11.31
N ASN A 615 0.84 -38.57 10.06
CA ASN A 615 1.18 -37.73 8.91
C ASN A 615 0.16 -36.58 8.76
N TRP A 616 0.24 -35.61 9.67
CA TRP A 616 -0.72 -34.49 9.73
C TRP A 616 -0.70 -33.60 8.48
N HIS A 617 0.44 -33.51 7.81
CA HIS A 617 0.59 -32.69 6.60
C HIS A 617 -0.23 -33.25 5.43
N GLU A 618 -0.21 -34.56 5.21
CA GLU A 618 -1.01 -35.20 4.14
C GLU A 618 -2.51 -35.10 4.44
N ILE A 619 -2.91 -35.28 5.71
CA ILE A 619 -4.30 -35.13 6.14
C ILE A 619 -4.79 -33.70 5.85
N ASP A 620 -4.01 -32.69 6.23
CA ASP A 620 -4.36 -31.29 5.99
C ASP A 620 -4.43 -30.97 4.51
N THR A 621 -3.42 -31.40 3.74
CA THR A 621 -3.35 -31.19 2.28
C THR A 621 -4.56 -31.81 1.58
N ALA A 622 -4.91 -33.06 1.89
CA ALA A 622 -6.07 -33.73 1.33
C ALA A 622 -7.39 -33.08 1.78
N TRP A 623 -7.49 -32.62 3.04
CA TRP A 623 -8.68 -31.94 3.52
C TRP A 623 -8.88 -30.58 2.85
N MET A 624 -7.81 -29.82 2.63
CA MET A 624 -7.88 -28.56 1.87
C MET A 624 -8.23 -28.81 0.40
N ALA A 625 -7.81 -29.92 -0.20
CA ALA A 625 -8.27 -30.31 -1.54
C ALA A 625 -9.79 -30.52 -1.60
N VAL A 626 -10.39 -31.13 -0.58
CA VAL A 626 -11.87 -31.21 -0.45
C VAL A 626 -12.47 -29.81 -0.38
N GLY A 627 -11.91 -28.94 0.47
CA GLY A 627 -12.38 -27.57 0.61
C GLY A 627 -12.28 -26.77 -0.69
N LYS A 628 -11.23 -26.96 -1.49
CA LYS A 628 -11.09 -26.34 -2.81
C LYS A 628 -12.15 -26.84 -3.79
N ALA A 629 -12.39 -28.15 -3.84
CA ALA A 629 -13.46 -28.71 -4.68
C ALA A 629 -14.86 -28.22 -4.25
N GLN A 630 -15.07 -28.01 -2.95
CA GLN A 630 -16.30 -27.43 -2.41
C GLN A 630 -16.57 -25.99 -2.88
N ARG A 631 -15.54 -25.19 -3.21
CA ARG A 631 -15.73 -23.83 -3.76
C ARG A 631 -16.33 -23.82 -5.16
N GLU A 632 -16.14 -24.91 -5.89
CA GLU A 632 -16.49 -25.03 -7.30
C GLU A 632 -17.92 -25.55 -7.53
N VAL A 633 -18.62 -25.95 -6.47
CA VAL A 633 -19.98 -26.49 -6.60
C VAL A 633 -21.02 -25.40 -6.85
N PRO A 634 -22.05 -25.64 -7.68
CA PRO A 634 -23.18 -24.73 -7.84
C PRO A 634 -23.90 -24.47 -6.51
N ALA A 635 -24.60 -23.33 -6.42
CA ALA A 635 -25.26 -22.87 -5.21
C ALA A 635 -26.17 -23.95 -4.57
N HIS A 636 -26.90 -24.72 -5.39
CA HIS A 636 -27.82 -25.75 -4.92
C HIS A 636 -27.10 -26.91 -4.21
N VAL A 637 -25.87 -27.28 -4.59
CA VAL A 637 -25.09 -28.30 -3.86
C VAL A 637 -24.60 -27.75 -2.53
N ALA A 638 -24.12 -26.50 -2.50
CA ALA A 638 -23.73 -25.84 -1.25
C ALA A 638 -24.93 -25.70 -0.28
N GLN A 639 -26.13 -25.43 -0.82
CA GLN A 639 -27.37 -25.37 -0.05
C GLN A 639 -27.71 -26.73 0.59
N GLU A 640 -27.45 -27.86 -0.08
CA GLU A 640 -27.60 -29.20 0.51
C GLU A 640 -26.73 -29.41 1.75
N TYR A 641 -25.47 -28.96 1.69
CA TYR A 641 -24.58 -28.94 2.86
C TYR A 641 -25.11 -28.02 3.97
N CYS A 642 -25.70 -26.89 3.61
CA CYS A 642 -26.13 -25.83 4.54
C CYS A 642 -27.56 -25.99 5.10
N ARG A 643 -28.30 -27.04 4.71
CA ARG A 643 -29.67 -27.29 5.22
C ARG A 643 -29.74 -27.30 6.75
N LYS A 644 -30.86 -26.92 7.36
CA LYS A 644 -30.99 -26.92 8.84
C LYS A 644 -31.93 -28.01 9.36
N ASP A 645 -32.71 -28.58 8.45
CA ASP A 645 -33.80 -29.53 8.71
C ASP A 645 -33.39 -31.00 8.59
N ARG A 646 -32.25 -31.33 7.97
CA ARG A 646 -31.70 -32.69 7.92
C ARG A 646 -30.17 -32.77 7.85
N SER A 647 -29.60 -33.92 8.18
CA SER A 647 -28.16 -34.24 8.05
C SER A 647 -27.91 -35.13 6.82
N PHE A 648 -26.67 -35.57 6.59
CA PHE A 648 -26.34 -36.59 5.57
C PHE A 648 -26.36 -38.02 6.13
N GLU A 649 -26.45 -38.19 7.45
CA GLU A 649 -26.82 -39.45 8.10
C GLU A 649 -28.16 -39.27 8.86
N PRO A 650 -29.18 -40.12 8.59
CA PRO A 650 -29.22 -41.15 7.55
C PRO A 650 -29.13 -40.57 6.13
N LYS A 651 -28.69 -41.40 5.16
CA LYS A 651 -28.51 -40.99 3.75
C LYS A 651 -29.80 -40.32 3.22
N PRO A 652 -29.75 -39.04 2.78
CA PRO A 652 -30.94 -38.34 2.31
C PRO A 652 -31.53 -38.95 1.05
N SER A 653 -32.83 -38.71 0.84
CA SER A 653 -33.49 -39.08 -0.42
C SER A 653 -33.19 -38.11 -1.56
N PHE A 654 -32.92 -36.84 -1.22
CA PHE A 654 -32.80 -35.70 -2.13
C PHE A 654 -34.02 -35.42 -3.01
N LYS A 655 -35.17 -36.04 -2.69
CA LYS A 655 -36.45 -35.94 -3.40
C LYS A 655 -37.52 -35.17 -2.62
N GLU A 656 -37.10 -34.40 -1.62
CA GLU A 656 -38.04 -33.65 -0.78
C GLU A 656 -38.77 -32.57 -1.60
N GLY A 657 -40.08 -32.37 -1.38
CA GLY A 657 -40.88 -31.42 -2.19
C GLY A 657 -40.48 -29.95 -2.04
N THR A 658 -39.83 -29.59 -0.94
CA THR A 658 -39.31 -28.25 -0.65
C THR A 658 -37.80 -28.30 -0.46
N PHE A 659 -37.08 -27.35 -1.07
CA PHE A 659 -35.63 -27.25 -0.97
C PHE A 659 -35.21 -25.89 -0.38
N PRO A 660 -34.73 -25.85 0.88
CA PRO A 660 -34.31 -24.61 1.52
C PRO A 660 -33.08 -23.97 0.85
N ARG A 661 -33.19 -22.73 0.37
CA ARG A 661 -32.13 -22.01 -0.36
C ARG A 661 -31.09 -21.29 0.51
N SER A 662 -30.81 -21.83 1.71
CA SER A 662 -29.86 -21.21 2.67
C SER A 662 -28.41 -21.61 2.39
N LEU A 663 -27.51 -20.63 2.34
CA LEU A 663 -26.05 -20.84 2.25
C LEU A 663 -25.32 -20.66 3.59
N THR A 664 -26.06 -20.41 4.67
CA THR A 664 -25.48 -20.20 6.00
C THR A 664 -25.16 -21.52 6.71
N PHE A 665 -23.97 -21.61 7.30
CA PHE A 665 -23.54 -22.74 8.14
C PHE A 665 -22.95 -22.23 9.47
N SER A 666 -22.62 -23.16 10.38
CA SER A 666 -22.08 -22.82 11.70
C SER A 666 -20.56 -22.93 11.72
N ASN A 667 -19.84 -21.81 11.90
CA ASN A 667 -18.36 -21.75 11.90
C ASN A 667 -17.74 -21.32 13.24
N TYR A 668 -18.31 -21.78 14.36
CA TYR A 668 -17.87 -21.31 15.69
C TYR A 668 -16.39 -21.60 15.97
N TRP A 669 -15.88 -22.71 15.46
CA TRP A 669 -14.56 -23.24 15.81
C TRP A 669 -13.40 -22.61 15.04
N VAL A 670 -13.63 -22.04 13.85
CA VAL A 670 -12.56 -21.42 13.05
C VAL A 670 -12.57 -19.90 13.15
N THR A 671 -13.74 -19.27 13.07
CA THR A 671 -13.85 -17.80 13.07
C THR A 671 -14.33 -17.23 14.40
N GLY A 672 -14.66 -18.06 15.39
CA GLY A 672 -15.29 -17.64 16.64
C GLY A 672 -16.75 -17.21 16.48
N THR A 673 -17.30 -17.24 15.26
CA THR A 673 -18.67 -16.80 14.95
C THR A 673 -19.63 -17.98 14.81
N LYS A 674 -20.85 -17.87 15.36
CA LYS A 674 -21.83 -18.97 15.30
C LYS A 674 -22.47 -19.18 13.93
N LYS A 675 -22.28 -18.26 12.98
CA LYS A 675 -22.89 -18.28 11.66
C LYS A 675 -21.93 -17.67 10.64
N ASP A 676 -21.68 -18.41 9.58
CA ASP A 676 -20.87 -18.02 8.43
C ASP A 676 -21.62 -18.40 7.14
N SER A 677 -21.14 -17.97 5.98
CA SER A 677 -21.77 -18.21 4.69
C SER A 677 -20.83 -18.92 3.72
N TRP A 678 -21.34 -19.88 2.94
CA TRP A 678 -20.55 -20.56 1.91
C TRP A 678 -20.15 -19.62 0.78
N PHE A 679 -21.10 -18.76 0.39
CA PHE A 679 -20.94 -17.76 -0.67
C PHE A 679 -21.48 -16.39 -0.22
N PRO A 680 -21.05 -15.28 -0.83
CA PRO A 680 -19.98 -15.20 -1.84
C PRO A 680 -18.59 -15.48 -1.23
N LEU A 681 -17.68 -16.02 -2.05
CA LEU A 681 -16.27 -16.13 -1.67
C LEU A 681 -15.64 -14.73 -1.73
N ALA A 682 -14.78 -14.39 -0.77
CA ALA A 682 -14.03 -13.13 -0.83
C ALA A 682 -13.12 -13.12 -2.08
N SER A 683 -13.21 -12.07 -2.89
CA SER A 683 -12.45 -11.88 -4.13
C SER A 683 -10.95 -11.85 -3.81
N ALA A 684 -10.17 -12.74 -4.44
CA ALA A 684 -8.73 -12.95 -4.23
C ALA A 684 -8.30 -13.49 -2.84
N SER A 685 -9.23 -14.01 -2.02
CA SER A 685 -8.87 -14.55 -0.71
C SER A 685 -8.08 -15.86 -0.81
N THR A 686 -6.89 -15.86 -0.20
CA THR A 686 -6.10 -17.06 0.17
C THR A 686 -6.50 -17.61 1.54
N SER A 687 -7.65 -17.19 2.05
CA SER A 687 -8.23 -17.55 3.35
C SER A 687 -9.70 -18.00 3.19
N GLY A 688 -10.20 -18.84 4.10
CA GLY A 688 -11.56 -19.35 4.16
C GLY A 688 -11.71 -20.79 3.63
N LEU A 689 -12.86 -21.09 3.02
CA LEU A 689 -13.15 -22.40 2.44
C LEU A 689 -12.07 -22.81 1.42
N GLY A 690 -11.43 -23.96 1.63
CA GLY A 690 -10.34 -24.50 0.79
C GLY A 690 -8.93 -24.01 1.11
N PHE A 691 -8.78 -23.13 2.11
CA PHE A 691 -7.48 -22.65 2.57
C PHE A 691 -7.31 -22.77 4.09
N ASP A 692 -8.34 -22.40 4.85
CA ASP A 692 -8.36 -22.51 6.31
C ASP A 692 -9.18 -23.72 6.81
N PHE A 693 -10.18 -24.13 6.01
CA PHE A 693 -11.10 -25.20 6.38
C PHE A 693 -11.79 -25.82 5.15
N ALA A 694 -12.35 -27.01 5.36
CA ALA A 694 -13.39 -27.60 4.51
C ALA A 694 -14.60 -27.98 5.38
N LEU A 695 -15.77 -28.14 4.75
CA LEU A 695 -17.02 -28.48 5.45
C LEU A 695 -17.29 -29.97 5.44
N ILE A 696 -17.92 -30.41 6.52
CA ILE A 696 -18.47 -31.76 6.65
C ILE A 696 -19.89 -31.69 7.19
N ARG A 697 -20.81 -32.47 6.64
CA ARG A 697 -22.20 -32.51 7.12
C ARG A 697 -22.45 -33.67 8.07
N GLY A 698 -22.07 -34.88 7.69
CA GLY A 698 -22.17 -36.10 8.50
C GLY A 698 -23.54 -36.29 9.17
N ALA A 699 -23.52 -36.71 10.44
CA ALA A 699 -24.71 -36.95 11.27
C ALA A 699 -25.29 -35.70 11.95
N GLY A 700 -24.64 -34.54 11.82
CA GLY A 700 -24.96 -33.33 12.58
C GLY A 700 -25.34 -32.13 11.70
N ARG A 701 -25.23 -30.93 12.29
CA ARG A 701 -25.25 -29.69 11.51
C ARG A 701 -23.98 -29.61 10.65
N ALA A 702 -23.96 -28.78 9.62
CA ALA A 702 -22.70 -28.49 8.91
C ALA A 702 -21.64 -28.02 9.92
N HIS A 703 -20.56 -28.79 10.05
CA HIS A 703 -19.44 -28.53 10.93
C HIS A 703 -18.22 -28.14 10.11
N VAL A 704 -17.43 -27.21 10.65
CA VAL A 704 -16.17 -26.78 10.06
C VAL A 704 -15.03 -27.54 10.72
N GLY A 705 -13.97 -27.84 9.98
CA GLY A 705 -12.81 -28.52 10.53
C GLY A 705 -11.47 -27.94 10.22
N ARG A 706 -10.67 -27.77 11.28
CA ARG A 706 -9.21 -27.77 11.22
C ARG A 706 -8.64 -29.18 11.49
N PRO A 707 -7.42 -29.48 11.01
CA PRO A 707 -6.80 -30.81 11.12
C PRO A 707 -6.45 -31.28 12.53
N LEU A 708 -6.49 -30.47 13.58
CA LEU A 708 -6.01 -30.92 14.91
C LEU A 708 -7.06 -31.63 15.80
N GLU A 709 -8.30 -31.82 15.33
CA GLU A 709 -9.40 -32.43 16.10
C GLU A 709 -9.97 -33.70 15.39
N LEU A 710 -9.09 -34.67 15.14
CA LEU A 710 -9.29 -35.76 14.15
C LEU A 710 -10.04 -37.02 14.61
N VAL A 711 -10.45 -37.13 15.87
CA VAL A 711 -11.16 -38.35 16.33
C VAL A 711 -12.61 -38.33 15.81
N GLY A 712 -12.85 -38.99 14.66
CA GLY A 712 -14.19 -39.20 14.09
C GLY A 712 -14.42 -38.68 12.66
N ARG A 713 -13.48 -37.93 12.08
CA ARG A 713 -13.65 -37.29 10.76
C ARG A 713 -13.64 -38.28 9.58
N GLY A 714 -12.80 -39.31 9.57
CA GLY A 714 -12.81 -40.34 8.51
C GLY A 714 -14.20 -40.99 8.31
N ARG A 715 -14.88 -41.33 9.41
CA ARG A 715 -16.24 -41.88 9.39
C ARG A 715 -17.25 -40.87 8.83
N TRP A 716 -17.15 -39.58 9.20
CA TRP A 716 -18.07 -38.56 8.72
C TRP A 716 -17.83 -38.18 7.26
N SER A 717 -16.58 -38.21 6.79
CA SER A 717 -16.26 -37.89 5.40
C SER A 717 -16.75 -38.99 4.46
N SER A 718 -16.76 -40.24 4.94
CA SER A 718 -17.39 -41.38 4.25
C SER A 718 -18.91 -41.20 4.08
N ILE A 719 -19.59 -40.61 5.08
CA ILE A 719 -21.02 -40.25 4.98
C ILE A 719 -21.23 -39.18 3.91
N ASP A 720 -20.42 -38.12 3.92
CA ASP A 720 -20.51 -37.07 2.91
C ASP A 720 -20.22 -37.59 1.50
N LEU A 721 -19.18 -38.41 1.33
CA LEU A 721 -18.88 -39.08 0.05
C LEU A 721 -20.10 -39.88 -0.46
N THR A 722 -20.72 -40.66 0.42
CA THR A 722 -21.91 -41.46 0.07
C THR A 722 -23.09 -40.57 -0.30
N ALA A 723 -23.31 -39.48 0.43
CA ALA A 723 -24.39 -38.54 0.18
C ALA A 723 -24.19 -37.75 -1.12
N VAL A 724 -22.96 -37.28 -1.40
CA VAL A 724 -22.64 -36.53 -2.63
C VAL A 724 -22.74 -37.42 -3.87
N ARG A 725 -22.26 -38.67 -3.81
CA ARG A 725 -22.48 -39.65 -4.89
C ARG A 725 -23.97 -39.85 -5.16
N HIS A 726 -24.75 -40.04 -4.09
CA HIS A 726 -26.18 -40.25 -4.21
C HIS A 726 -26.94 -39.00 -4.70
N LEU A 727 -26.50 -37.81 -4.31
CA LEU A 727 -27.04 -36.55 -4.83
C LEU A 727 -26.84 -36.47 -6.34
N ASP A 728 -25.63 -36.77 -6.83
CA ASP A 728 -25.34 -36.75 -8.27
C ASP A 728 -26.19 -37.76 -9.05
N GLU A 729 -26.34 -38.98 -8.53
CA GLU A 729 -27.23 -40.01 -9.09
C GLU A 729 -28.69 -39.50 -9.18
N VAL A 730 -29.22 -38.97 -8.08
CA VAL A 730 -30.62 -38.51 -8.00
C VAL A 730 -30.85 -37.34 -8.95
N ARG A 731 -29.97 -36.32 -8.95
CA ARG A 731 -30.14 -35.15 -9.82
C ARG A 731 -29.99 -35.50 -11.29
N SER A 732 -29.08 -36.39 -11.64
CA SER A 732 -28.93 -36.87 -13.02
C SER A 732 -30.18 -37.62 -13.50
N ALA A 733 -30.74 -38.51 -12.68
CA ALA A 733 -31.97 -39.23 -13.03
C ALA A 733 -33.20 -38.29 -13.14
N GLU A 734 -33.33 -37.32 -12.23
CA GLU A 734 -34.39 -36.31 -12.30
C GLU A 734 -34.28 -35.44 -13.55
N LEU A 735 -33.06 -35.08 -13.97
CA LEU A 735 -32.80 -34.30 -15.17
C LEU A 735 -33.25 -35.04 -16.43
N THR A 736 -32.95 -36.34 -16.54
CA THR A 736 -33.44 -37.21 -17.62
C THR A 736 -34.97 -37.20 -17.67
N GLN A 737 -35.64 -37.32 -16.51
CA GLN A 737 -37.10 -37.27 -16.46
C GLN A 737 -37.68 -35.91 -16.87
N LEU A 738 -37.05 -34.79 -16.47
CA LEU A 738 -37.47 -33.46 -16.88
C LEU A 738 -37.38 -33.30 -18.41
N ARG A 739 -36.28 -33.75 -19.01
CA ARG A 739 -36.11 -33.77 -20.47
C ARG A 739 -37.20 -34.59 -21.16
N GLU A 740 -37.50 -35.80 -20.67
CA GLU A 740 -38.57 -36.63 -21.23
C GLU A 740 -39.95 -35.97 -21.12
N ASN A 741 -40.24 -35.31 -20.00
CA ASN A 741 -41.50 -34.60 -19.80
C ASN A 741 -41.68 -33.44 -20.80
N LEU A 742 -40.60 -32.67 -21.03
CA LEU A 742 -40.58 -31.63 -22.06
C LEU A 742 -40.81 -32.23 -23.47
N SER A 743 -40.21 -33.40 -23.76
CA SER A 743 -40.40 -34.10 -25.05
C SER A 743 -41.81 -34.69 -25.25
N GLN A 744 -42.46 -35.20 -24.20
CA GLN A 744 -43.79 -35.80 -24.30
C GLN A 744 -44.88 -34.76 -24.57
N GLN A 745 -44.78 -33.57 -23.96
CA GLN A 745 -45.72 -32.46 -24.20
C GLN A 745 -45.60 -31.92 -25.64
N GLY A 746 -44.39 -31.91 -26.21
CA GLY A 746 -44.16 -31.57 -27.63
C GLY A 746 -44.78 -32.57 -28.63
N ARG A 747 -44.91 -33.85 -28.28
CA ARG A 747 -45.47 -34.89 -29.17
C ARG A 747 -47.00 -34.83 -29.30
N THR A 748 -47.72 -34.36 -28.28
CA THR A 748 -49.19 -34.18 -28.34
C THR A 748 -49.65 -33.15 -29.38
N MET A 749 -48.80 -32.21 -29.79
CA MET A 749 -49.10 -31.28 -30.89
C MET A 749 -48.88 -31.88 -32.28
N GLY A 750 -47.98 -32.86 -32.45
CA GLY A 750 -47.72 -33.49 -33.75
C GLY A 750 -48.86 -34.37 -34.28
N MET A 751 -49.87 -34.65 -33.44
CA MET A 751 -51.02 -35.50 -33.78
C MET A 751 -52.36 -34.75 -33.83
N SER A 752 -52.35 -33.41 -33.72
CA SER A 752 -53.56 -32.58 -33.70
C SER A 752 -53.60 -31.55 -34.85
N VAL A 753 -53.35 -32.00 -36.10
CA VAL A 753 -53.57 -31.21 -37.33
C VAL A 753 -54.66 -31.85 -38.17
#